data_AF-A0A8C6UDR1-F1
#
_entry.id   AF-A0A8C6UDR1-F1
#
_cell.length_a   1.000
_cell.length_b   1.000
_cell.length_c   1.000
_cell.angle_alpha   90.00
_cell.angle_beta   90.00
_cell.angle_gamma   90.00
#
_symmetry.space_group_name_H-M   'P 1'
#
loop_
_entity.id
_entity.type
_entity.pdbx_description
1 polymer ?
#
loop_
_entity_poly.entity_id
_entity_poly.type
_entity_poly.pdbx_seq_one_letter_code
_entity_poly.pdbx_strand_id
1 'polypeptide(L)'
;MATNGAVSNSNNSNMEGRQKKKAKQKEPLRRTKTKETWLKRGDVHGPSTVYVQVLGAGSRDNSASLYVFSEYNRYLFNCGEGTQRLMQEHKLKAARLDNILLTRLSWENVGGLSGMILTLKETGVPECVLSGPPQLVRKSTSTKQKACVKTPITVCPDCSVSAAVRPYTDGTYSDKTMTVTQVPVFCLTFRLLFFLDDDKPKPSRDPSLVVSFICKLNPKKGNFLVSEAKELGLPVGTAAIGPLIKALKDGRSVEYEGREIRPEQVCTPTDPGPVFLVVECPSEKFIRSVCTNQQHVSGTEDPAALVVHLTPESVLSSERYQRWMESFPSSTEHLILNEHARTVHNIRSYKLQAQLHMVHPEVFPPLRHYREPQAALHVPNVRAECLLKFQLRPTLDGFRAKKYPKHSSVSCFLLADEAEQFPEVVFLGTGSALPMKTRNVSGTLLNISASQSVLLDCGEGTFGQLCRHYGDEVDQAMSKINTIFISHMHADHHTGLLKLLYQRKRALSTLGKPDSPVFLLGPGYIMTWLNQYHQACEEILRHIKSVPTVCCNPLISSCHSVETCLVRHCKPAYACSLTHGSGWRLAFSGDTMPCDAFVSIGTGATLLIHEATLEDALEEEAVEKRHSTTSQAIGIGMKMNAEFIMLNHFSQRYAKIPMFSADFSDRVGISFDHMRVRFRDLKLLPSLTPALKALFAEDLSEMEEQRDKRELRNTKTAAPDFEPQKNKTHSKSPLK
;
A
#
# COMPACT_ATOMS: atom_id res chain seq x y z
N MET A 1 -3.54 53.87 62.71
CA MET A 1 -3.34 53.77 61.25
C MET A 1 -3.94 52.45 60.77
N ALA A 2 -4.96 52.55 59.91
CA ALA A 2 -5.70 51.56 59.09
C ALA A 2 -5.49 50.05 59.40
N THR A 3 -6.39 49.35 60.11
CA THR A 3 -7.72 48.77 59.74
C THR A 3 -7.70 47.36 59.09
N ASN A 4 -8.22 46.41 59.89
CA ASN A 4 -9.23 45.37 59.59
C ASN A 4 -8.88 44.07 58.84
N GLY A 5 -9.33 42.95 59.45
CA GLY A 5 -9.84 41.79 58.71
C GLY A 5 -9.53 40.42 59.33
N ALA A 6 -10.26 40.03 60.38
CA ALA A 6 -10.29 38.66 60.89
C ALA A 6 -11.17 37.75 59.99
N VAL A 7 -10.87 36.44 59.96
CA VAL A 7 -11.76 35.31 60.37
C VAL A 7 -11.48 33.99 59.62
N SER A 8 -11.26 32.96 60.45
CA SER A 8 -11.51 31.50 60.37
C SER A 8 -10.81 30.57 59.37
N ASN A 9 -10.04 29.65 59.97
CA ASN A 9 -9.80 28.27 59.56
C ASN A 9 -11.10 27.46 59.40
N SER A 10 -11.16 26.60 58.37
CA SER A 10 -11.78 25.26 58.47
C SER A 10 -11.21 24.31 57.42
N ASN A 11 -11.06 23.04 57.84
CA ASN A 11 -10.47 21.90 57.15
C ASN A 11 -11.13 21.57 55.80
N ASN A 12 -10.35 21.05 54.83
CA ASN A 12 -10.88 19.94 54.01
C ASN A 12 -9.81 19.03 53.37
N SER A 13 -9.95 17.76 53.75
CA SER A 13 -9.60 16.48 53.12
C SER A 13 -8.87 16.42 51.77
N ASN A 14 -7.79 15.61 51.78
CA ASN A 14 -7.08 15.08 50.61
C ASN A 14 -8.00 14.25 49.70
N MET A 15 -8.17 14.68 48.45
CA MET A 15 -8.47 13.82 47.31
C MET A 15 -7.24 13.76 46.39
N GLU A 16 -6.46 12.68 46.49
CA GLU A 16 -5.43 12.36 45.49
C GLU A 16 -6.10 11.80 44.23
N GLY A 17 -6.12 12.62 43.18
CA GLY A 17 -6.51 12.22 41.83
C GLY A 17 -5.48 11.31 41.19
N ARG A 18 -5.93 10.11 40.84
CA ARG A 18 -5.28 9.07 40.01
C ARG A 18 -4.53 9.68 38.81
N GLN A 19 -3.20 9.75 38.88
CA GLN A 19 -2.36 10.21 37.78
C GLN A 19 -2.50 9.26 36.58
N LYS A 20 -2.96 9.80 35.44
CA LYS A 20 -2.93 9.14 34.13
C LYS A 20 -1.51 8.66 33.82
N LYS A 21 -1.31 7.35 33.68
CA LYS A 21 -0.04 6.77 33.17
C LYS A 21 0.28 7.41 31.81
N LYS A 22 1.32 8.26 31.77
CA LYS A 22 1.89 8.78 30.52
C LYS A 22 2.30 7.58 29.65
N ALA A 23 1.87 7.59 28.39
CA ALA A 23 2.31 6.62 27.39
C ALA A 23 3.85 6.60 27.35
N LYS A 24 4.46 5.41 27.52
CA LYS A 24 5.90 5.22 27.35
C LYS A 24 6.30 5.71 25.95
N GLN A 25 7.16 6.73 25.88
CA GLN A 25 7.86 7.06 24.63
C GLN A 25 8.58 5.80 24.15
N LYS A 26 8.24 5.32 22.95
CA LYS A 26 8.98 4.22 22.30
C LYS A 26 10.44 4.62 22.17
N GLU A 27 11.36 3.78 22.65
CA GLU A 27 12.80 4.01 22.51
C GLU A 27 13.18 4.30 21.05
N PRO A 28 14.11 5.23 20.79
CA PRO A 28 14.60 5.47 19.44
C PRO A 28 15.18 4.16 18.87
N LEU A 29 14.76 3.82 17.64
CA LEU A 29 15.17 2.61 16.93
C LEU A 29 16.69 2.43 16.99
N ARG A 30 17.17 1.19 17.10
CA ARG A 30 18.61 0.80 17.04
C ARG A 30 19.38 1.46 15.88
N ARG A 31 18.67 1.85 14.81
CA ARG A 31 19.14 2.63 13.66
C ARG A 31 19.65 4.02 14.01
N THR A 32 18.99 4.78 14.90
CA THR A 32 19.44 6.12 15.30
C THR A 32 20.78 6.02 15.98
N LYS A 33 20.93 5.04 16.90
CA LYS A 33 22.21 4.69 17.54
C LYS A 33 23.26 4.28 16.51
N THR A 34 22.93 3.41 15.56
CA THR A 34 23.85 3.01 14.49
C THR A 34 24.28 4.21 13.64
N LYS A 35 23.33 5.04 13.14
CA LYS A 35 23.59 6.23 12.31
C LYS A 35 24.47 7.26 13.05
N GLU A 36 24.23 7.48 14.34
CA GLU A 36 25.09 8.29 15.23
C GLU A 36 26.48 7.68 15.40
N THR A 37 26.59 6.35 15.54
CA THR A 37 27.89 5.66 15.67
C THR A 37 28.73 5.76 14.39
N TRP A 38 28.10 5.72 13.21
CA TRP A 38 28.77 5.92 11.91
C TRP A 38 29.13 7.38 11.66
N LEU A 39 28.28 8.34 12.06
CA LEU A 39 28.59 9.77 12.02
C LEU A 39 29.85 10.10 12.84
N LYS A 40 30.07 9.40 13.96
CA LYS A 40 31.27 9.52 14.80
C LYS A 40 32.54 8.91 14.20
N ARG A 41 32.44 7.99 13.24
CA ARG A 41 33.60 7.25 12.68
C ARG A 41 34.29 7.94 11.50
N GLY A 42 33.71 8.98 10.91
CA GLY A 42 34.37 9.81 9.88
C GLY A 42 34.76 9.12 8.57
N ASP A 43 34.49 7.82 8.42
CA ASP A 43 34.82 7.04 7.23
C ASP A 43 33.69 7.18 6.20
N VAL A 44 33.92 7.97 5.15
CA VAL A 44 32.96 8.21 4.07
C VAL A 44 33.52 7.59 2.80
N HIS A 45 33.23 6.31 2.61
CA HIS A 45 33.39 5.63 1.31
C HIS A 45 32.01 5.42 0.67
N GLY A 46 31.95 5.43 -0.68
CA GLY A 46 30.74 5.07 -1.41
C GLY A 46 30.25 3.65 -1.09
N PRO A 47 29.00 3.31 -1.44
CA PRO A 47 28.41 2.02 -1.10
C PRO A 47 29.14 0.87 -1.79
N SER A 48 29.36 -0.24 -1.07
CA SER A 48 30.00 -1.43 -1.64
C SER A 48 29.11 -2.13 -2.67
N THR A 49 27.79 -2.03 -2.50
CA THR A 49 26.80 -2.60 -3.41
C THR A 49 25.50 -1.83 -3.25
N VAL A 50 24.86 -1.51 -4.38
CA VAL A 50 23.50 -1.01 -4.42
C VAL A 50 22.62 -1.98 -5.18
N TYR A 51 21.43 -2.22 -4.66
CA TYR A 51 20.45 -3.09 -5.29
C TYR A 51 19.29 -2.28 -5.82
N VAL A 52 18.95 -2.46 -7.09
CA VAL A 52 17.71 -1.96 -7.70
C VAL A 52 16.77 -3.15 -7.83
N GLN A 53 15.71 -3.18 -7.02
CA GLN A 53 14.78 -4.31 -6.97
C GLN A 53 13.39 -3.91 -7.45
N VAL A 54 12.83 -4.68 -8.37
CA VAL A 54 11.43 -4.55 -8.77
C VAL A 54 10.55 -4.99 -7.60
N LEU A 55 9.71 -4.07 -7.13
CA LEU A 55 8.71 -4.34 -6.12
C LEU A 55 7.38 -4.67 -6.80
N GLY A 56 6.82 -3.71 -7.55
CA GLY A 56 5.69 -3.89 -8.44
C GLY A 56 6.13 -3.76 -9.89
N ALA A 57 5.67 -4.67 -10.76
CA ALA A 57 6.17 -4.77 -12.13
C ALA A 57 5.39 -3.89 -13.13
N GLY A 58 4.32 -3.23 -12.68
CA GLY A 58 3.45 -2.41 -13.52
C GLY A 58 2.31 -3.18 -14.19
N SER A 59 2.13 -4.48 -13.89
CA SER A 59 1.03 -5.29 -14.42
C SER A 59 -0.33 -4.66 -14.08
N ARG A 60 -1.39 -5.01 -14.83
CA ARG A 60 -2.74 -4.45 -14.58
C ARG A 60 -3.17 -4.53 -13.11
N ASP A 61 -2.80 -5.60 -12.42
CA ASP A 61 -3.16 -5.84 -11.03
C ASP A 61 -2.23 -5.19 -9.97
N ASN A 62 -1.05 -4.67 -10.37
CA ASN A 62 -0.07 -4.07 -9.46
C ASN A 62 0.70 -2.90 -10.09
N SER A 63 0.69 -1.74 -9.42
CA SER A 63 1.41 -0.56 -9.90
C SER A 63 2.93 -0.76 -9.99
N ALA A 64 3.57 -0.04 -10.92
CA ALA A 64 5.03 -0.08 -11.08
C ALA A 64 5.74 0.61 -9.90
N SER A 65 6.68 -0.08 -9.27
CA SER A 65 7.47 0.47 -8.17
C SER A 65 8.82 -0.23 -8.03
N LEU A 66 9.83 0.54 -7.60
CA LEU A 66 11.20 0.04 -7.38
C LEU A 66 11.63 0.29 -5.94
N TYR A 67 12.24 -0.72 -5.33
CA TYR A 67 12.90 -0.60 -4.04
C TYR A 67 14.41 -0.62 -4.24
N VAL A 68 15.06 0.52 -4.03
CA VAL A 68 16.51 0.67 -4.16
C VAL A 68 17.13 0.72 -2.77
N PHE A 69 18.18 -0.06 -2.52
CA PHE A 69 18.79 -0.09 -1.20
C PHE A 69 20.27 -0.44 -1.19
N SER A 70 20.96 0.14 -0.21
CA SER A 70 22.35 -0.11 0.13
C SER A 70 22.49 -0.44 1.62
N GLU A 71 23.73 -0.52 2.09
CA GLU A 71 24.05 -0.55 3.53
C GLU A 71 23.66 0.75 4.26
N TYR A 72 23.62 1.88 3.54
CA TYR A 72 23.38 3.21 4.10
C TYR A 72 21.92 3.66 4.00
N ASN A 73 21.34 3.63 2.81
CA ASN A 73 20.05 4.27 2.52
C ASN A 73 19.09 3.34 1.76
N ARG A 74 17.78 3.63 1.86
CA ARG A 74 16.71 2.96 1.11
C ARG A 74 15.79 3.98 0.44
N TYR A 75 15.43 3.69 -0.80
CA TYR A 75 14.62 4.53 -1.67
C TYR A 75 13.47 3.70 -2.23
N LEU A 76 12.32 4.35 -2.38
CA LEU A 76 11.16 3.79 -3.04
C LEU A 76 10.82 4.71 -4.22
N PHE A 77 10.88 4.20 -5.44
CA PHE A 77 10.41 4.92 -6.62
C PHE A 77 8.96 4.51 -6.89
N ASN A 78 8.07 5.50 -6.84
CA ASN A 78 6.61 5.37 -6.87
C ASN A 78 6.03 4.47 -5.75
N CYS A 79 4.81 4.78 -5.36
CA CYS A 79 4.08 4.08 -4.31
C CYS A 79 2.59 4.01 -4.68
N GLY A 80 2.28 3.31 -5.77
CA GLY A 80 0.91 3.01 -6.18
C GLY A 80 0.22 1.99 -5.27
N GLU A 81 -1.04 1.69 -5.58
CA GLU A 81 -1.81 0.68 -4.84
C GLU A 81 -1.07 -0.67 -4.76
N GLY A 82 -1.19 -1.35 -3.62
CA GLY A 82 -0.58 -2.64 -3.34
C GLY A 82 0.87 -2.57 -2.88
N THR A 83 1.56 -1.43 -3.01
CA THR A 83 3.00 -1.31 -2.68
C THR A 83 3.31 -1.77 -1.26
N GLN A 84 2.53 -1.33 -0.27
CA GLN A 84 2.68 -1.77 1.12
C GLN A 84 2.46 -3.29 1.26
N ARG A 85 1.41 -3.83 0.64
CA ARG A 85 1.10 -5.27 0.64
C ARG A 85 2.25 -6.09 0.06
N LEU A 86 2.86 -5.64 -1.04
CA LEU A 86 4.01 -6.29 -1.66
C LEU A 86 5.26 -6.26 -0.77
N MET A 87 5.52 -5.13 -0.10
CA MET A 87 6.63 -5.07 0.86
C MET A 87 6.46 -6.11 1.98
N GLN A 88 5.24 -6.28 2.50
CA GLN A 88 4.95 -7.30 3.50
C GLN A 88 5.04 -8.73 2.94
N GLU A 89 4.53 -8.96 1.73
CA GLU A 89 4.58 -10.24 1.02
C GLU A 89 6.04 -10.74 0.94
N HIS A 90 6.96 -9.85 0.59
CA HIS A 90 8.36 -10.18 0.35
C HIS A 90 9.30 -9.85 1.52
N LYS A 91 8.74 -9.59 2.71
CA LYS A 91 9.49 -9.31 3.95
C LYS A 91 10.45 -8.12 3.82
N LEU A 92 10.12 -7.15 2.97
CA LEU A 92 10.86 -5.89 2.83
C LEU A 92 10.45 -4.92 3.95
N LYS A 93 11.44 -4.29 4.59
CA LYS A 93 11.21 -3.47 5.79
C LYS A 93 10.93 -2.00 5.42
N ALA A 94 9.67 -1.60 5.44
CA ALA A 94 9.25 -0.19 5.27
C ALA A 94 9.83 0.75 6.34
N ALA A 95 9.99 0.25 7.58
CA ALA A 95 10.58 0.99 8.71
C ALA A 95 12.03 1.50 8.50
N ARG A 96 12.66 1.16 7.38
CA ARG A 96 14.00 1.61 7.03
C ARG A 96 14.05 2.59 5.86
N LEU A 97 12.90 2.94 5.27
CA LEU A 97 12.83 3.84 4.13
C LEU A 97 13.36 5.24 4.50
N ASP A 98 14.16 5.84 3.60
CA ASP A 98 14.71 7.21 3.76
C ASP A 98 14.03 8.18 2.78
N ASN A 99 13.84 7.74 1.53
CA ASN A 99 13.32 8.58 0.45
C ASN A 99 12.21 7.86 -0.32
N ILE A 100 11.17 8.61 -0.70
CA ILE A 100 10.18 8.21 -1.70
C ILE A 100 10.29 9.20 -2.87
N LEU A 101 10.55 8.67 -4.06
CA LEU A 101 10.79 9.43 -5.29
C LEU A 101 9.62 9.19 -6.24
N LEU A 102 8.83 10.23 -6.49
CA LEU A 102 7.59 10.16 -7.27
C LEU A 102 7.83 10.75 -8.66
N THR A 103 7.51 9.97 -9.71
CA THR A 103 7.69 10.40 -11.10
C THR A 103 6.51 11.23 -11.62
N ARG A 104 5.29 11.00 -11.11
CA ARG A 104 4.08 11.75 -11.46
C ARG A 104 3.12 11.82 -10.27
N LEU A 105 2.28 12.86 -10.23
CA LEU A 105 1.17 12.98 -9.27
C LEU A 105 -0.12 12.39 -9.88
N SER A 106 -0.12 11.07 -10.07
CA SER A 106 -1.25 10.27 -10.57
C SER A 106 -1.49 9.08 -9.66
N TRP A 107 -2.72 8.56 -9.67
CA TRP A 107 -3.11 7.50 -8.74
C TRP A 107 -2.25 6.24 -8.88
N GLU A 108 -1.80 5.94 -10.09
CA GLU A 108 -0.88 4.82 -10.38
C GLU A 108 0.44 4.92 -9.59
N ASN A 109 0.91 6.13 -9.32
CA ASN A 109 2.20 6.40 -8.69
C ASN A 109 2.07 6.70 -7.20
N VAL A 110 0.87 7.08 -6.72
CA VAL A 110 0.67 7.59 -5.36
C VAL A 110 -0.44 6.91 -4.55
N GLY A 111 -1.24 6.03 -5.17
CA GLY A 111 -2.42 5.45 -4.55
C GLY A 111 -2.16 4.67 -3.25
N GLY A 112 -0.95 4.14 -3.07
CA GLY A 112 -0.53 3.44 -1.84
C GLY A 112 0.20 4.33 -0.83
N LEU A 113 0.40 5.63 -1.09
CA LEU A 113 1.13 6.52 -0.19
C LEU A 113 0.42 6.70 1.15
N SER A 114 -0.91 6.74 1.17
CA SER A 114 -1.68 6.92 2.41
C SER A 114 -1.41 5.78 3.40
N GLY A 115 -1.54 4.53 2.96
CA GLY A 115 -1.22 3.33 3.76
C GLY A 115 0.27 3.24 4.12
N MET A 116 1.16 3.60 3.18
CA MET A 116 2.60 3.64 3.44
C MET A 116 2.97 4.66 4.53
N ILE A 117 2.43 5.88 4.46
CA ILE A 117 2.69 6.94 5.42
C ILE A 117 2.20 6.55 6.82
N LEU A 118 1.01 5.95 6.93
CA LEU A 118 0.51 5.41 8.20
C LEU A 118 1.45 4.34 8.77
N THR A 119 1.91 3.41 7.92
CA THR A 119 2.89 2.39 8.30
C THR A 119 4.21 2.99 8.79
N LEU A 120 4.73 4.03 8.10
CA LEU A 120 5.96 4.72 8.51
C LEU A 120 5.81 5.44 9.86
N LYS A 121 4.63 6.04 10.12
CA LYS A 121 4.31 6.69 11.39
C LYS A 121 4.23 5.67 12.54
N GLU A 122 3.53 4.57 12.35
CA GLU A 122 3.38 3.51 13.37
C GLU A 122 4.71 2.84 13.73
N THR A 123 5.57 2.65 12.72
CA THR A 123 6.90 2.06 12.89
C THR A 123 7.92 3.01 13.51
N GLY A 124 7.61 4.30 13.61
CA GLY A 124 8.47 5.30 14.25
C GLY A 124 9.67 5.73 13.39
N VAL A 125 9.52 5.75 12.06
CA VAL A 125 10.54 6.31 11.16
C VAL A 125 10.64 7.81 11.42
N PRO A 126 11.82 8.35 11.82
CA PRO A 126 11.93 9.73 12.29
C PRO A 126 11.76 10.76 11.16
N GLU A 127 12.13 10.42 9.93
CA GLU A 127 12.00 11.31 8.77
C GLU A 127 12.09 10.50 7.46
N CYS A 128 11.09 10.64 6.58
CA CYS A 128 11.11 10.12 5.21
C CYS A 128 10.87 11.30 4.26
N VAL A 129 11.74 11.47 3.25
CA VAL A 129 11.67 12.60 2.32
C VAL A 129 10.90 12.20 1.06
N LEU A 130 9.86 12.96 0.72
CA LEU A 130 9.12 12.83 -0.53
C LEU A 130 9.74 13.76 -1.58
N SER A 131 10.29 13.22 -2.68
CA SER A 131 10.79 14.05 -3.80
C SER A 131 9.97 13.82 -5.07
N GLY A 132 9.79 14.85 -5.89
CA GLY A 132 9.05 14.74 -7.15
C GLY A 132 8.27 16.02 -7.54
N PRO A 133 7.08 15.90 -8.14
CA PRO A 133 6.29 17.06 -8.60
C PRO A 133 6.03 18.12 -7.51
N PRO A 134 5.95 19.41 -7.86
CA PRO A 134 5.94 20.52 -6.90
C PRO A 134 4.59 20.63 -6.18
N GLN A 135 3.53 20.02 -6.74
CA GLN A 135 2.20 19.96 -6.14
C GLN A 135 2.16 19.12 -4.85
N LEU A 136 3.26 18.46 -4.48
CA LEU A 136 3.45 17.84 -3.17
C LEU A 136 3.46 18.87 -2.02
N VAL A 137 3.81 20.14 -2.31
CA VAL A 137 3.86 21.22 -1.30
C VAL A 137 2.61 22.07 -1.36
N ARG A 138 1.79 22.05 -0.30
CA ARG A 138 0.70 23.03 -0.11
C ARG A 138 1.14 24.08 0.91
N LYS A 139 1.34 25.34 0.48
CA LYS A 139 1.65 26.45 1.39
C LYS A 139 0.46 26.66 2.34
N SER A 140 0.66 26.43 3.64
CA SER A 140 -0.30 26.83 4.66
C SER A 140 -0.18 28.33 4.89
N THR A 141 -1.31 29.05 4.85
CA THR A 141 -1.40 30.51 5.04
C THR A 141 -1.30 30.96 6.51
N SER A 142 -0.88 30.10 7.44
CA SER A 142 -0.74 30.48 8.86
C SER A 142 0.74 30.60 9.25
N THR A 143 1.18 31.84 9.39
CA THR A 143 2.51 32.22 9.88
C THR A 143 2.71 31.64 11.28
N LYS A 144 3.79 30.84 11.47
CA LYS A 144 4.28 30.23 12.74
C LYS A 144 3.99 28.75 13.03
N GLN A 145 3.67 27.91 12.04
CA GLN A 145 3.78 26.45 12.20
C GLN A 145 4.70 25.84 11.12
N LYS A 146 5.63 24.98 11.55
CA LYS A 146 6.47 24.15 10.65
C LYS A 146 5.60 23.61 9.52
N ALA A 147 6.04 23.76 8.27
CA ALA A 147 5.28 23.39 7.08
C ALA A 147 4.75 21.96 7.18
N CYS A 148 3.45 21.82 7.50
CA CYS A 148 2.77 20.54 7.49
C CYS A 148 2.43 20.20 6.04
N VAL A 149 2.99 19.11 5.53
CA VAL A 149 2.71 18.61 4.19
C VAL A 149 1.32 17.97 4.21
N LYS A 150 0.30 18.75 3.81
CA LYS A 150 -0.98 18.19 3.40
C LYS A 150 -0.84 17.81 1.93
N THR A 151 -0.47 16.56 1.66
CA THR A 151 -0.55 16.05 0.29
C THR A 151 -2.02 16.09 -0.14
N PRO A 152 -2.34 16.40 -1.41
CA PRO A 152 -3.72 16.34 -1.90
C PRO A 152 -4.36 14.94 -1.84
N ILE A 153 -3.55 13.92 -1.49
CA ILE A 153 -3.91 12.50 -1.33
C ILE A 153 -4.31 12.19 0.12
N THR A 154 -4.44 13.20 0.99
CA THR A 154 -4.80 13.01 2.40
C THR A 154 -6.19 12.39 2.51
N VAL A 155 -6.24 11.10 2.88
CA VAL A 155 -7.47 10.28 2.96
C VAL A 155 -8.34 10.67 4.17
N CYS A 156 -7.77 11.36 5.17
CA CYS A 156 -8.49 11.82 6.36
C CYS A 156 -7.82 13.09 6.94
N PRO A 157 -8.58 14.12 7.39
CA PRO A 157 -8.04 15.34 7.99
C PRO A 157 -7.04 15.10 9.14
N ASP A 158 -7.20 14.00 9.87
CA ASP A 158 -6.42 13.65 11.06
C ASP A 158 -5.11 12.92 10.71
N CYS A 159 -4.93 12.52 9.44
CA CYS A 159 -3.76 11.80 8.92
C CYS A 159 -2.64 12.73 8.44
N SER A 160 -2.55 13.97 8.93
CA SER A 160 -1.46 14.87 8.58
C SER A 160 -0.12 14.31 9.09
N VAL A 161 0.85 14.19 8.18
CA VAL A 161 2.22 13.76 8.50
C VAL A 161 3.19 14.84 8.04
N SER A 162 4.10 15.23 8.93
CA SER A 162 5.27 16.02 8.60
C SER A 162 6.26 15.10 7.87
N ALA A 163 6.10 14.98 6.55
CA ALA A 163 7.16 14.49 5.69
C ALA A 163 7.95 15.70 5.18
N ALA A 164 9.28 15.62 5.12
CA ALA A 164 10.04 16.60 4.37
C ALA A 164 9.72 16.41 2.89
N VAL A 165 9.46 17.50 2.16
CA VAL A 165 9.21 17.45 0.72
C VAL A 165 10.33 18.17 0.01
N ARG A 166 10.84 17.54 -1.06
CA ARG A 166 11.82 18.10 -1.99
C ARG A 166 11.17 18.18 -3.38
N PRO A 167 10.58 19.31 -3.77
CA PRO A 167 10.04 19.45 -5.13
C PRO A 167 11.15 19.30 -6.19
N TYR A 168 10.79 19.00 -7.43
CA TYR A 168 11.77 18.89 -8.53
C TYR A 168 12.49 20.21 -8.82
N THR A 169 11.92 21.33 -8.38
CA THR A 169 12.52 22.66 -8.50
C THR A 169 13.74 22.83 -7.61
N ASP A 170 13.89 21.98 -6.59
CA ASP A 170 15.11 21.93 -5.79
C ASP A 170 16.21 21.26 -6.61
N GLY A 171 17.44 21.74 -6.44
CA GLY A 171 18.61 21.20 -7.13
C GLY A 171 18.93 19.74 -6.75
N THR A 172 19.96 19.21 -7.39
CA THR A 172 20.51 17.88 -7.12
C THR A 172 20.79 17.70 -5.62
N TYR A 173 20.44 16.52 -5.09
CA TYR A 173 20.78 16.17 -3.71
C TYR A 173 21.68 14.95 -3.67
N SER A 174 22.51 14.86 -2.63
CA SER A 174 23.42 13.75 -2.42
C SER A 174 23.32 13.22 -0.99
N ASP A 175 23.43 11.91 -0.83
CA ASP A 175 23.57 11.26 0.46
C ASP A 175 24.75 10.27 0.43
N LYS A 176 24.84 9.34 1.38
CA LYS A 176 25.96 8.40 1.47
C LYS A 176 25.96 7.35 0.36
N THR A 177 24.82 7.07 -0.26
CA THR A 177 24.69 6.05 -1.31
C THR A 177 24.86 6.66 -2.69
N MET A 178 24.16 7.75 -2.98
CA MET A 178 24.10 8.30 -4.33
C MET A 178 23.76 9.78 -4.37
N THR A 179 24.04 10.37 -5.52
CA THR A 179 23.59 11.69 -5.94
C THR A 179 22.41 11.52 -6.90
N VAL A 180 21.31 12.22 -6.62
CA VAL A 180 20.06 12.12 -7.38
C VAL A 180 19.69 13.48 -7.97
N THR A 181 19.57 13.51 -9.29
CA THR A 181 19.13 14.67 -10.07
C THR A 181 17.69 14.46 -10.53
N GLN A 182 16.82 15.44 -10.30
CA GLN A 182 15.42 15.45 -10.75
C GLN A 182 15.33 16.16 -12.09
N VAL A 183 14.82 15.48 -13.12
CA VAL A 183 14.73 15.99 -14.49
C VAL A 183 13.26 16.17 -14.86
N PRO A 184 12.74 17.41 -14.87
CA PRO A 184 11.37 17.67 -15.30
C PRO A 184 11.23 17.52 -16.81
N VAL A 185 10.21 16.77 -17.23
CA VAL A 185 9.83 16.54 -18.62
C VAL A 185 8.42 17.09 -18.81
N PHE A 186 8.27 18.08 -19.68
CA PHE A 186 6.98 18.68 -19.99
C PHE A 186 6.46 18.24 -21.36
N CYS A 187 5.25 17.70 -21.42
CA CYS A 187 4.56 17.39 -22.66
C CYS A 187 4.20 18.69 -23.41
N LEU A 188 4.82 18.89 -24.57
CA LEU A 188 4.59 20.08 -25.40
C LEU A 188 3.14 20.19 -25.87
N THR A 189 2.51 19.07 -26.26
CA THR A 189 1.11 19.02 -26.72
C THR A 189 0.16 19.52 -25.64
N PHE A 190 0.34 19.11 -24.38
CA PHE A 190 -0.48 19.60 -23.28
C PHE A 190 -0.22 21.07 -23.00
N ARG A 191 1.04 21.53 -23.02
CA ARG A 191 1.36 22.97 -22.83
C ARG A 191 0.70 23.85 -23.88
N LEU A 192 0.77 23.49 -25.16
CA LEU A 192 0.12 24.24 -26.24
C LEU A 192 -1.40 24.33 -26.04
N LEU A 193 -2.06 23.24 -25.64
CA LEU A 193 -3.49 23.26 -25.32
C LEU A 193 -3.81 24.04 -24.04
N PHE A 194 -2.88 24.11 -23.08
CA PHE A 194 -3.08 24.80 -21.79
C PHE A 194 -2.89 26.32 -21.86
N PHE A 195 -1.97 26.80 -22.70
CA PHE A 195 -1.65 28.23 -22.82
C PHE A 195 -2.56 28.99 -23.80
N LEU A 196 -3.50 28.31 -24.46
CA LEU A 196 -4.47 28.93 -25.38
C LEU A 196 -5.84 29.23 -24.73
N ASP A 197 -6.05 28.86 -23.46
CA ASP A 197 -7.32 29.05 -22.72
C ASP A 197 -7.07 30.01 -21.54
N ASP A 198 -6.82 31.29 -21.83
CA ASP A 198 -6.47 32.34 -20.85
C ASP A 198 -7.64 32.73 -19.92
N ASP A 199 -8.88 32.34 -20.25
CA ASP A 199 -10.10 32.71 -19.52
C ASP A 199 -10.45 31.79 -18.34
N LYS A 200 -9.69 30.70 -18.11
CA LYS A 200 -9.92 29.79 -16.97
C LYS A 200 -8.88 29.96 -15.87
N PRO A 201 -9.28 29.90 -14.58
CA PRO A 201 -8.32 29.91 -13.48
C PRO A 201 -7.34 28.75 -13.64
N LYS A 202 -6.03 29.08 -13.68
CA LYS A 202 -4.96 28.08 -13.85
C LYS A 202 -5.09 27.01 -12.75
N PRO A 203 -5.29 25.73 -13.09
CA PRO A 203 -5.49 24.69 -12.10
C PRO A 203 -4.23 24.48 -11.26
N SER A 204 -4.39 23.95 -10.04
CA SER A 204 -3.28 23.69 -9.12
C SER A 204 -2.31 22.57 -9.58
N ARG A 205 -2.62 21.89 -10.69
CA ARG A 205 -1.92 20.73 -11.24
C ARG A 205 -1.34 21.03 -12.62
N ASP A 206 -0.19 20.42 -12.94
CA ASP A 206 0.40 20.44 -14.29
C ASP A 206 0.34 19.01 -14.88
N PRO A 207 -0.68 18.68 -15.70
CA PRO A 207 -0.81 17.34 -16.29
C PRO A 207 0.26 17.08 -17.38
N SER A 208 1.03 18.10 -17.77
CA SER A 208 2.11 17.95 -18.74
C SER A 208 3.42 17.52 -18.09
N LEU A 209 3.54 17.52 -16.75
CA LEU A 209 4.79 17.25 -16.04
C LEU A 209 4.96 15.76 -15.68
N VAL A 210 6.12 15.23 -16.03
CA VAL A 210 6.69 14.00 -15.47
C VAL A 210 8.10 14.32 -14.95
N VAL A 211 8.51 13.71 -13.86
CA VAL A 211 9.86 13.85 -13.29
C VAL A 211 10.61 12.54 -13.51
N SER A 212 11.70 12.61 -14.26
CA SER A 212 12.68 11.52 -14.37
C SER A 212 13.77 11.70 -13.33
N PHE A 213 14.42 10.60 -12.93
CA PHE A 213 15.49 10.62 -11.94
C PHE A 213 16.78 10.05 -12.51
N ILE A 214 17.86 10.82 -12.41
CA ILE A 214 19.21 10.35 -12.72
C ILE A 214 19.92 10.08 -11.39
N CYS A 215 20.37 8.85 -11.19
CA CYS A 215 20.95 8.39 -9.93
C CYS A 215 22.41 7.96 -10.15
N LYS A 216 23.37 8.79 -9.73
CA LYS A 216 24.80 8.49 -9.79
C LYS A 216 25.27 7.96 -8.44
N LEU A 217 25.67 6.69 -8.39
CA LEU A 217 26.21 6.11 -7.16
C LEU A 217 27.49 6.82 -6.75
N ASN A 218 27.74 6.93 -5.45
CA ASN A 218 29.01 7.48 -4.98
C ASN A 218 30.15 6.50 -5.30
N PRO A 219 31.31 7.01 -5.77
CA PRO A 219 32.44 6.15 -6.10
C PRO A 219 32.98 5.43 -4.86
N LYS A 220 33.49 4.22 -5.06
CA LYS A 220 34.12 3.46 -3.99
C LYS A 220 35.62 3.73 -4.02
N LYS A 221 36.09 4.41 -2.98
CA LYS A 221 37.53 4.69 -2.80
C LYS A 221 38.33 3.40 -2.77
N GLY A 222 39.50 3.44 -3.40
CA GLY A 222 40.45 2.33 -3.41
C GLY A 222 40.84 1.83 -2.02
N ASN A 223 41.22 0.56 -1.96
CA ASN A 223 41.76 -0.04 -0.74
C ASN A 223 43.20 0.45 -0.54
N PHE A 224 43.57 0.75 0.71
CA PHE A 224 44.93 1.09 1.06
C PHE A 224 45.77 -0.18 1.16
N LEU A 225 46.88 -0.22 0.43
CA LEU A 225 47.79 -1.35 0.32
C LEU A 225 48.82 -1.25 1.44
N VAL A 226 48.53 -1.97 2.53
CA VAL A 226 49.34 -1.96 3.75
C VAL A 226 50.76 -2.48 3.50
N SER A 227 50.95 -3.40 2.56
CA SER A 227 52.26 -3.91 2.14
C SER A 227 53.11 -2.81 1.50
N GLU A 228 52.61 -2.19 0.43
CA GLU A 228 53.31 -1.14 -0.31
C GLU A 228 53.64 0.06 0.59
N ALA A 229 52.70 0.42 1.48
CA ALA A 229 52.90 1.49 2.43
C ALA A 229 54.05 1.22 3.42
N LYS A 230 54.18 -0.03 3.89
CA LYS A 230 55.30 -0.43 4.77
C LYS A 230 56.64 -0.39 4.03
N GLU A 231 56.66 -0.80 2.76
CA GLU A 231 57.88 -0.73 1.94
C GLU A 231 58.33 0.71 1.68
N LEU A 232 57.38 1.64 1.58
CA LEU A 232 57.63 3.07 1.45
C LEU A 232 57.94 3.79 2.78
N GLY A 233 58.04 3.04 3.89
CA GLY A 233 58.42 3.58 5.20
C GLY A 233 57.30 4.29 5.96
N LEU A 234 56.05 4.23 5.49
CA LEU A 234 54.93 4.85 6.19
C LEU A 234 54.72 4.23 7.59
N PRO A 235 54.25 4.99 8.60
CA PRO A 235 54.18 4.56 10.00
C PRO A 235 52.96 3.67 10.28
N VAL A 236 52.80 2.60 9.49
CA VAL A 236 51.70 1.65 9.53
C VAL A 236 51.60 0.97 10.89
N GLY A 237 50.41 1.01 11.50
CA GLY A 237 50.16 0.45 12.84
C GLY A 237 50.30 1.45 13.98
N THR A 238 50.66 2.70 13.69
CA THR A 238 50.68 3.81 14.66
C THR A 238 49.46 4.72 14.50
N ALA A 239 49.16 5.58 15.48
CA ALA A 239 48.10 6.58 15.34
C ALA A 239 48.37 7.61 14.23
N ALA A 240 49.64 7.80 13.83
CA ALA A 240 50.06 8.79 12.85
C ALA A 240 49.69 8.42 11.40
N ILE A 241 49.42 7.14 11.11
CA ILE A 241 49.07 6.69 9.74
C ILE A 241 47.65 7.09 9.32
N GLY A 242 46.74 7.31 10.27
CA GLY A 242 45.32 7.56 10.00
C GLY A 242 45.09 8.78 9.08
N PRO A 243 45.65 9.97 9.40
CA PRO A 243 45.56 11.14 8.55
C PRO A 243 46.18 10.94 7.16
N LEU A 244 47.31 10.20 7.07
CA LEU A 244 48.00 9.91 5.81
C LEU A 244 47.15 9.01 4.90
N ILE A 245 46.58 7.92 5.44
CA ILE A 245 45.64 7.05 4.72
C ILE A 245 44.46 7.85 4.19
N LYS A 246 43.90 8.75 5.01
CA LYS A 246 42.76 9.58 4.59
C LYS A 246 43.14 10.49 3.42
N ALA A 247 44.27 11.20 3.50
CA ALA A 247 44.74 12.08 2.43
C ALA A 247 45.01 11.31 1.12
N LEU A 248 45.71 10.17 1.21
CA LEU A 248 46.02 9.31 0.07
C LEU A 248 44.76 8.70 -0.57
N LYS A 249 43.79 8.24 0.23
CA LYS A 249 42.48 7.77 -0.27
C LYS A 249 41.60 8.89 -0.83
N ASP A 250 41.86 10.15 -0.46
CA ASP A 250 41.21 11.32 -1.05
C ASP A 250 41.89 11.77 -2.36
N GLY A 251 42.90 11.03 -2.84
CA GLY A 251 43.62 11.35 -4.07
C GLY A 251 44.67 12.45 -3.89
N ARG A 252 45.06 12.78 -2.65
CA ARG A 252 46.09 13.79 -2.37
C ARG A 252 47.43 13.10 -2.09
N SER A 253 48.48 13.53 -2.81
CA SER A 253 49.85 13.18 -2.45
C SER A 253 50.17 13.66 -1.04
N VAL A 254 50.95 12.87 -0.30
CA VAL A 254 51.44 13.25 1.02
C VAL A 254 52.96 13.28 1.03
N GLU A 255 53.53 14.25 1.73
CA GLU A 255 54.96 14.28 1.98
C GLU A 255 55.26 13.58 3.31
N TYR A 256 56.16 12.61 3.28
CA TYR A 256 56.59 11.88 4.47
C TYR A 256 58.09 11.63 4.40
N GLU A 257 58.83 12.05 5.44
CA GLU A 257 60.30 11.95 5.52
C GLU A 257 61.04 12.49 4.29
N GLY A 258 60.56 13.60 3.73
CA GLY A 258 61.15 14.26 2.55
C GLY A 258 60.88 13.56 1.21
N ARG A 259 59.95 12.60 1.16
CA ARG A 259 59.49 11.94 -0.08
C ARG A 259 58.02 12.22 -0.35
N GLU A 260 57.68 12.52 -1.61
CA GLU A 260 56.29 12.58 -2.07
C GLU A 260 55.77 11.14 -2.28
N ILE A 261 54.72 10.77 -1.56
CA ILE A 261 53.99 9.51 -1.75
C ILE A 261 52.68 9.81 -2.46
N ARG A 262 52.50 9.19 -3.62
CA ARG A 262 51.32 9.36 -4.46
C ARG A 262 50.27 8.29 -4.19
N PRO A 263 48.96 8.60 -4.33
CA PRO A 263 47.89 7.64 -4.11
C PRO A 263 48.06 6.32 -4.87
N GLU A 264 48.53 6.35 -6.12
CA GLU A 264 48.63 5.18 -7.00
C GLU A 264 49.67 4.16 -6.51
N GLN A 265 50.62 4.58 -5.67
CA GLN A 265 51.65 3.72 -5.10
C GLN A 265 51.15 2.89 -3.92
N VAL A 266 50.07 3.33 -3.26
CA VAL A 266 49.62 2.78 -1.97
C VAL A 266 48.11 2.58 -1.87
N CYS A 267 47.36 2.88 -2.93
CA CYS A 267 45.92 2.65 -3.03
C CYS A 267 45.60 1.94 -4.35
N THR A 268 44.63 1.03 -4.31
CA THR A 268 44.02 0.53 -5.57
C THR A 268 43.27 1.66 -6.29
N PRO A 269 43.01 1.56 -7.60
CA PRO A 269 42.17 2.52 -8.30
C PRO A 269 40.80 2.70 -7.64
N THR A 270 40.22 3.89 -7.78
CA THR A 270 38.85 4.17 -7.32
C THR A 270 37.86 3.60 -8.32
N ASP A 271 36.91 2.81 -7.84
CA ASP A 271 35.86 2.27 -8.70
C ASP A 271 34.81 3.37 -8.96
N PRO A 272 34.54 3.73 -10.23
CA PRO A 272 33.54 4.74 -10.56
C PRO A 272 32.15 4.27 -10.16
N GLY A 273 31.33 5.19 -9.67
CA GLY A 273 29.97 4.89 -9.28
C GLY A 273 29.06 4.80 -10.50
N PRO A 274 28.40 3.65 -10.78
CA PRO A 274 27.56 3.53 -11.95
C PRO A 274 26.34 4.47 -11.87
N VAL A 275 25.83 4.86 -13.04
CA VAL A 275 24.63 5.70 -13.19
C VAL A 275 23.45 4.83 -13.59
N PHE A 276 22.29 5.03 -12.96
CA PHE A 276 21.03 4.47 -13.44
C PHE A 276 19.94 5.55 -13.54
N LEU A 277 19.04 5.38 -14.51
CA LEU A 277 17.93 6.31 -14.76
C LEU A 277 16.60 5.64 -14.43
N VAL A 278 15.64 6.42 -13.94
CA VAL A 278 14.24 6.04 -13.84
C VAL A 278 13.44 7.05 -14.66
N VAL A 279 12.87 6.58 -15.76
CA VAL A 279 12.19 7.40 -16.77
C VAL A 279 10.75 6.91 -16.92
N GLU A 280 9.80 7.83 -16.81
CA GLU A 280 8.40 7.57 -17.07
C GLU A 280 7.94 8.28 -18.34
N CYS A 281 7.25 7.56 -19.22
CA CYS A 281 6.62 8.10 -20.43
C CYS A 281 5.19 7.56 -20.49
N PRO A 282 4.20 8.29 -19.92
CA PRO A 282 2.89 7.71 -19.63
C PRO A 282 1.97 7.53 -20.85
N SER A 283 2.27 8.20 -21.96
CA SER A 283 1.50 8.08 -23.19
C SER A 283 2.31 8.55 -24.39
N GLU A 284 1.83 8.26 -25.59
CA GLU A 284 2.44 8.68 -26.86
C GLU A 284 2.69 10.19 -26.93
N LYS A 285 1.85 10.99 -26.28
CA LYS A 285 1.97 12.45 -26.19
C LYS A 285 3.28 12.90 -25.54
N PHE A 286 3.89 12.07 -24.69
CA PHE A 286 5.15 12.39 -24.00
C PHE A 286 6.39 11.94 -24.77
N ILE A 287 6.27 11.10 -25.80
CA ILE A 287 7.41 10.50 -26.50
C ILE A 287 8.38 11.57 -26.98
N ARG A 288 7.86 12.62 -27.64
CA ARG A 288 8.70 13.71 -28.14
C ARG A 288 9.51 14.35 -27.02
N SER A 289 8.85 14.74 -25.93
CA SER A 289 9.48 15.43 -24.81
C SER A 289 10.51 14.57 -24.08
N VAL A 290 10.25 13.27 -23.92
CA VAL A 290 11.19 12.33 -23.29
C VAL A 290 12.42 12.11 -24.17
N CYS A 291 12.20 11.86 -25.48
CA CYS A 291 13.28 11.50 -26.40
C CYS A 291 14.19 12.69 -26.75
N THR A 292 13.69 13.93 -26.71
CA THR A 292 14.50 15.12 -27.00
C THR A 292 15.17 15.74 -25.78
N ASN A 293 14.91 15.23 -24.57
CA ASN A 293 15.54 15.76 -23.37
C ASN A 293 16.99 15.27 -23.29
N GLN A 294 17.91 16.17 -23.63
CA GLN A 294 19.35 15.89 -23.67
C GLN A 294 19.90 15.42 -22.32
N GLN A 295 19.28 15.80 -21.19
CA GLN A 295 19.73 15.34 -19.87
C GLN A 295 19.65 13.82 -19.69
N HIS A 296 18.84 13.12 -20.49
CA HIS A 296 18.75 11.66 -20.42
C HIS A 296 19.91 10.93 -21.13
N VAL A 297 20.56 11.55 -22.10
CA VAL A 297 21.56 10.90 -22.98
C VAL A 297 22.94 11.54 -22.84
N SER A 298 23.01 12.86 -22.62
CA SER A 298 24.25 13.64 -22.50
C SER A 298 24.39 14.38 -21.15
N GLY A 299 23.52 14.10 -20.19
CA GLY A 299 23.49 14.79 -18.88
C GLY A 299 24.50 14.29 -17.84
N THR A 300 25.25 13.22 -18.14
CA THR A 300 26.26 12.64 -17.23
C THR A 300 27.57 12.40 -17.98
N GLU A 301 28.70 12.72 -17.35
CA GLU A 301 30.05 12.41 -17.88
C GLU A 301 30.23 10.89 -18.11
N ASP A 302 29.45 10.07 -17.42
CA ASP A 302 29.44 8.60 -17.50
C ASP A 302 28.14 8.09 -18.17
N PRO A 303 28.20 7.07 -19.05
CA PRO A 303 27.01 6.47 -19.63
C PRO A 303 26.17 5.70 -18.59
N ALA A 304 24.85 5.61 -18.84
CA ALA A 304 23.94 4.89 -17.96
C ALA A 304 24.21 3.37 -18.00
N ALA A 305 24.39 2.77 -16.84
CA ALA A 305 24.46 1.31 -16.69
C ALA A 305 23.08 0.65 -16.84
N LEU A 306 22.04 1.32 -16.34
CA LEU A 306 20.66 0.81 -16.34
C LEU A 306 19.68 1.94 -16.61
N VAL A 307 18.75 1.75 -17.54
CA VAL A 307 17.60 2.63 -17.73
C VAL A 307 16.34 1.86 -17.37
N VAL A 308 15.59 2.38 -16.40
CA VAL A 308 14.29 1.83 -16.00
C VAL A 308 13.17 2.60 -16.67
N HIS A 309 12.40 1.91 -17.50
CA HIS A 309 11.29 2.43 -18.28
C HIS A 309 9.97 2.12 -17.59
N LEU A 310 9.28 3.15 -17.12
CA LEU A 310 7.90 3.10 -16.62
C LEU A 310 6.98 3.57 -17.77
N THR A 311 6.68 2.69 -18.71
CA THR A 311 6.09 3.08 -20.00
C THR A 311 5.13 2.03 -20.55
N PRO A 312 3.93 2.42 -21.01
CA PRO A 312 2.97 1.48 -21.57
C PRO A 312 3.44 0.89 -22.91
N GLU A 313 2.84 -0.22 -23.32
CA GLU A 313 3.23 -0.93 -24.55
C GLU A 313 2.98 -0.13 -25.82
N SER A 314 1.97 0.75 -25.82
CA SER A 314 1.73 1.68 -26.94
C SER A 314 2.92 2.62 -27.18
N VAL A 315 3.58 3.07 -26.11
CA VAL A 315 4.79 3.90 -26.20
C VAL A 315 5.98 3.09 -26.68
N LEU A 316 6.17 1.87 -26.16
CA LEU A 316 7.27 0.98 -26.56
C LEU A 316 7.18 0.54 -28.02
N SER A 317 5.97 0.47 -28.56
CA SER A 317 5.72 0.14 -29.98
C SER A 317 6.07 1.30 -30.92
N SER A 318 6.32 2.50 -30.41
CA SER A 318 6.68 3.65 -31.23
C SER A 318 8.13 3.57 -31.71
N GLU A 319 8.34 3.67 -33.02
CA GLU A 319 9.68 3.73 -33.61
C GLU A 319 10.55 4.84 -33.00
N ARG A 320 9.96 5.98 -32.66
CA ARG A 320 10.71 7.10 -32.08
C ARG A 320 11.25 6.76 -30.69
N TYR A 321 10.46 6.06 -29.89
CA TYR A 321 10.88 5.64 -28.57
C TYR A 321 11.95 4.55 -28.66
N GLN A 322 11.79 3.60 -29.60
CA GLN A 322 12.78 2.54 -29.84
C GLN A 322 14.13 3.12 -30.30
N ARG A 323 14.14 4.05 -31.27
CA ARG A 323 15.37 4.77 -31.69
C ARG A 323 16.03 5.51 -30.52
N TRP A 324 15.23 6.05 -29.59
CA TRP A 324 15.78 6.70 -28.40
C TRP A 324 16.41 5.67 -27.45
N MET A 325 15.82 4.49 -27.27
CA MET A 325 16.45 3.40 -26.51
C MET A 325 17.76 2.94 -27.18
N GLU A 326 17.80 2.86 -28.50
CA GLU A 326 19.00 2.51 -29.28
C GLU A 326 20.13 3.56 -29.21
N SER A 327 19.82 4.79 -28.78
CA SER A 327 20.83 5.84 -28.61
C SER A 327 21.72 5.65 -27.39
N PHE A 328 21.34 4.77 -26.45
CA PHE A 328 22.19 4.40 -25.32
C PHE A 328 23.26 3.40 -25.76
N PRO A 329 24.44 3.39 -25.11
CA PRO A 329 25.48 2.40 -25.40
C PRO A 329 24.97 0.96 -25.30
N SER A 330 25.54 0.04 -26.08
CA SER A 330 25.17 -1.39 -26.04
C SER A 330 25.41 -2.06 -24.69
N SER A 331 26.20 -1.45 -23.81
CA SER A 331 26.43 -1.89 -22.42
C SER A 331 25.29 -1.50 -21.47
N THR A 332 24.37 -0.63 -21.88
CA THR A 332 23.23 -0.19 -21.06
C THR A 332 22.16 -1.28 -21.02
N GLU A 333 21.78 -1.70 -19.82
CA GLU A 333 20.62 -2.59 -19.64
C GLU A 333 19.33 -1.77 -19.60
N HIS A 334 18.28 -2.25 -20.27
CA HIS A 334 16.96 -1.63 -20.24
C HIS A 334 15.99 -2.49 -19.44
N LEU A 335 15.45 -1.97 -18.34
CA LEU A 335 14.43 -2.62 -17.51
C LEU A 335 13.06 -2.00 -17.77
N ILE A 336 12.06 -2.81 -18.14
CA ILE A 336 10.74 -2.31 -18.53
C ILE A 336 9.68 -2.76 -17.54
N LEU A 337 8.95 -1.82 -16.95
CA LEU A 337 7.80 -2.05 -16.05
C LEU A 337 6.54 -1.48 -16.71
N ASN A 338 5.54 -2.33 -16.95
CA ASN A 338 4.30 -1.95 -17.64
C ASN A 338 3.17 -2.97 -17.47
N GLU A 339 2.01 -2.65 -18.05
CA GLU A 339 0.76 -3.40 -17.94
C GLU A 339 0.82 -4.84 -18.47
N HIS A 340 1.78 -5.16 -19.35
CA HIS A 340 1.98 -6.49 -19.94
C HIS A 340 3.09 -7.28 -19.23
N ALA A 341 3.56 -6.83 -18.06
CA ALA A 341 4.46 -7.62 -17.23
C ALA A 341 3.79 -8.94 -16.80
N ARG A 342 4.46 -10.07 -17.06
CA ARG A 342 3.95 -11.43 -16.81
C ARG A 342 4.55 -12.02 -15.55
N THR A 343 4.12 -11.53 -14.39
CA THR A 343 4.63 -11.99 -13.09
C THR A 343 3.53 -12.04 -12.05
N VAL A 344 3.66 -12.96 -11.08
CA VAL A 344 2.77 -13.04 -9.92
C VAL A 344 3.39 -12.30 -8.76
N HIS A 345 2.72 -11.27 -8.24
CA HIS A 345 3.21 -10.54 -7.06
C HIS A 345 2.65 -11.11 -5.75
N ASN A 346 1.36 -11.43 -5.68
CA ASN A 346 0.69 -11.86 -4.45
C ASN A 346 0.64 -13.39 -4.31
N ILE A 347 1.80 -14.03 -4.25
CA ILE A 347 1.94 -15.50 -4.25
C ILE A 347 1.09 -16.17 -3.15
N ARG A 348 1.01 -15.60 -1.95
CA ARG A 348 0.20 -16.19 -0.86
C ARG A 348 -1.29 -16.19 -1.14
N SER A 349 -1.81 -15.19 -1.85
CA SER A 349 -3.21 -15.16 -2.28
C SER A 349 -3.48 -16.26 -3.31
N TYR A 350 -2.59 -16.46 -4.28
CA TYR A 350 -2.68 -17.57 -5.24
C TYR A 350 -2.61 -18.94 -4.57
N LYS A 351 -1.71 -19.12 -3.60
CA LYS A 351 -1.60 -20.38 -2.84
C LYS A 351 -2.88 -20.68 -2.07
N LEU A 352 -3.39 -19.69 -1.34
CA LEU A 352 -4.63 -19.84 -0.58
C LEU A 352 -5.82 -20.15 -1.51
N GLN A 353 -5.94 -19.44 -2.63
CA GLN A 353 -7.01 -19.69 -3.59
C GLN A 353 -6.89 -21.09 -4.20
N ALA A 354 -5.69 -21.56 -4.53
CA ALA A 354 -5.49 -22.91 -5.05
C ALA A 354 -5.89 -23.99 -4.02
N GLN A 355 -5.63 -23.76 -2.74
CA GLN A 355 -6.08 -24.65 -1.67
C GLN A 355 -7.60 -24.65 -1.51
N LEU A 356 -8.22 -23.47 -1.51
CA LEU A 356 -9.68 -23.33 -1.45
C LEU A 356 -10.38 -23.92 -2.68
N HIS A 357 -9.76 -23.80 -3.86
CA HIS A 357 -10.24 -24.41 -5.10
C HIS A 357 -10.36 -25.93 -4.99
N MET A 358 -9.43 -26.59 -4.29
CA MET A 358 -9.52 -28.03 -4.01
C MET A 358 -10.68 -28.40 -3.09
N VAL A 359 -11.15 -27.47 -2.24
CA VAL A 359 -12.34 -27.66 -1.40
C VAL A 359 -13.60 -27.59 -2.26
N HIS A 360 -13.73 -26.56 -3.10
CA HIS A 360 -14.86 -26.42 -4.00
C HIS A 360 -14.56 -25.54 -5.23
N PRO A 361 -14.40 -26.10 -6.44
CA PRO A 361 -13.99 -25.36 -7.64
C PRO A 361 -14.90 -24.20 -8.07
N GLU A 362 -16.23 -24.34 -7.95
CA GLU A 362 -17.16 -23.28 -8.38
C GLU A 362 -17.20 -22.10 -7.39
N VAL A 363 -17.25 -22.39 -6.09
CA VAL A 363 -17.20 -21.39 -5.02
C VAL A 363 -15.85 -20.68 -4.98
N PHE A 364 -14.76 -21.40 -5.24
CA PHE A 364 -13.40 -20.88 -5.24
C PHE A 364 -12.74 -21.07 -6.62
N PRO A 365 -13.10 -20.24 -7.61
CA PRO A 365 -12.52 -20.34 -8.95
C PRO A 365 -11.01 -20.07 -8.93
N PRO A 366 -10.24 -20.68 -9.85
CA PRO A 366 -8.81 -20.44 -9.92
C PRO A 366 -8.53 -18.98 -10.34
N LEU A 367 -7.46 -18.39 -9.80
CA LEU A 367 -7.03 -17.07 -10.24
C LEU A 367 -6.46 -17.15 -11.66
N ARG A 368 -6.78 -16.15 -12.46
CA ARG A 368 -6.42 -16.05 -13.87
C ARG A 368 -5.32 -15.02 -14.07
N HIS A 369 -4.64 -15.13 -15.21
CA HIS A 369 -3.64 -14.17 -15.65
C HIS A 369 -4.16 -13.43 -16.87
N TYR A 370 -3.97 -12.12 -16.88
CA TYR A 370 -4.18 -11.31 -18.07
C TYR A 370 -3.02 -11.51 -19.05
N ARG A 371 -3.32 -11.75 -20.34
CA ARG A 371 -2.27 -11.96 -21.35
C ARG A 371 -2.50 -11.09 -22.58
N GLU A 372 -1.54 -10.22 -22.85
CA GLU A 372 -1.44 -9.50 -24.12
C GLU A 372 -0.04 -9.63 -24.75
N PRO A 373 0.08 -9.39 -26.07
CA PRO A 373 1.37 -9.31 -26.76
C PRO A 373 2.23 -8.16 -26.23
N GLN A 374 3.54 -8.37 -26.14
CA GLN A 374 4.50 -7.33 -25.77
C GLN A 374 5.13 -6.74 -27.04
N ALA A 375 5.52 -5.46 -27.01
CA ALA A 375 6.25 -4.85 -28.11
C ALA A 375 7.56 -5.59 -28.37
N ALA A 376 7.86 -5.81 -29.65
CA ALA A 376 9.17 -6.28 -30.09
C ALA A 376 10.17 -5.12 -29.98
N LEU A 377 11.26 -5.34 -29.27
CA LEU A 377 12.30 -4.34 -29.03
C LEU A 377 13.64 -4.87 -29.52
N HIS A 378 14.40 -4.02 -30.22
CA HIS A 378 15.67 -4.39 -30.84
C HIS A 378 16.88 -4.24 -29.91
N VAL A 379 16.72 -3.52 -28.80
CA VAL A 379 17.77 -3.39 -27.77
C VAL A 379 17.68 -4.51 -26.73
N PRO A 380 18.81 -4.97 -26.16
CA PRO A 380 18.80 -5.88 -25.02
C PRO A 380 17.98 -5.28 -23.86
N ASN A 381 16.89 -5.97 -23.51
CA ASN A 381 15.97 -5.51 -22.48
C ASN A 381 15.50 -6.66 -21.58
N VAL A 382 15.09 -6.28 -20.37
CA VAL A 382 14.53 -7.18 -19.38
C VAL A 382 13.14 -6.67 -19.03
N ARG A 383 12.12 -7.52 -19.23
CA ARG A 383 10.77 -7.27 -18.74
C ARG A 383 10.75 -7.51 -17.23
N ALA A 384 10.12 -6.60 -16.49
CA ALA A 384 10.09 -6.67 -15.05
C ALA A 384 9.38 -7.93 -14.54
N GLU A 385 10.02 -8.59 -13.59
CA GLU A 385 9.45 -9.70 -12.84
C GLU A 385 9.48 -9.35 -11.36
N CYS A 386 8.52 -9.86 -10.59
CA CYS A 386 8.45 -9.57 -9.16
C CYS A 386 9.75 -10.05 -8.48
N LEU A 387 10.34 -9.19 -7.65
CA LEU A 387 11.63 -9.40 -6.98
C LEU A 387 12.86 -9.53 -7.89
N LEU A 388 12.72 -9.28 -9.20
CA LEU A 388 13.88 -9.10 -10.08
C LEU A 388 14.80 -8.03 -9.48
N LYS A 389 16.09 -8.36 -9.39
CA LYS A 389 17.06 -7.58 -8.64
C LYS A 389 18.33 -7.37 -9.46
N PHE A 390 18.64 -6.11 -9.73
CA PHE A 390 19.90 -5.70 -10.32
C PHE A 390 20.86 -5.37 -9.19
N GLN A 391 22.09 -5.87 -9.31
CA GLN A 391 23.17 -5.55 -8.38
C GLN A 391 24.13 -4.60 -9.09
N LEU A 392 24.10 -3.33 -8.69
CA LEU A 392 25.04 -2.33 -9.16
C LEU A 392 26.27 -2.37 -8.25
N ARG A 393 27.42 -2.77 -8.81
CA ARG A 393 28.73 -2.69 -8.18
C ARG A 393 29.57 -1.65 -8.93
N PRO A 394 30.34 -0.82 -8.22
CA PRO A 394 31.49 -0.14 -8.79
C PRO A 394 32.53 -1.22 -9.15
N THR A 395 32.66 -1.60 -10.42
CA THR A 395 33.72 -2.49 -10.93
C THR A 395 34.17 -2.04 -12.32
N LEU A 396 35.43 -2.32 -12.67
CA LEU A 396 35.99 -2.12 -14.02
C LEU A 396 35.40 -3.10 -15.06
N ASP A 397 34.79 -4.22 -14.64
CA ASP A 397 34.21 -5.22 -15.53
C ASP A 397 32.73 -5.51 -15.26
N GLY A 398 32.02 -5.76 -16.36
CA GLY A 398 30.58 -5.79 -16.57
C GLY A 398 29.69 -6.71 -15.71
N PHE A 399 28.39 -6.45 -15.86
CA PHE A 399 27.25 -6.99 -15.10
C PHE A 399 27.00 -8.50 -15.28
N ARG A 400 26.38 -9.13 -14.27
CA ARG A 400 25.92 -10.53 -14.36
C ARG A 400 24.55 -10.73 -13.71
N ALA A 401 23.53 -11.01 -14.52
CA ALA A 401 22.17 -11.34 -14.09
C ALA A 401 22.00 -12.84 -13.75
N LYS A 402 21.12 -13.18 -12.81
CA LYS A 402 20.67 -14.57 -12.54
C LYS A 402 19.14 -14.65 -12.62
N LYS A 403 18.62 -15.56 -13.46
CA LYS A 403 17.19 -15.88 -13.65
C LYS A 403 16.81 -17.19 -12.94
N TYR A 404 15.54 -17.32 -12.53
CA TYR A 404 14.94 -18.58 -12.02
C TYR A 404 13.71 -18.97 -12.89
N PRO A 405 13.35 -20.26 -13.01
CA PRO A 405 12.42 -20.74 -14.04
C PRO A 405 10.94 -20.54 -13.71
N LYS A 406 10.13 -20.43 -14.78
CA LYS A 406 8.68 -20.18 -14.80
C LYS A 406 7.88 -21.48 -14.74
N HIS A 407 6.74 -21.45 -14.03
CA HIS A 407 5.76 -22.54 -14.03
C HIS A 407 4.67 -22.30 -15.09
N SER A 408 4.29 -23.39 -15.77
CA SER A 408 3.27 -23.48 -16.81
C SER A 408 1.85 -23.55 -16.22
N SER A 409 0.91 -22.86 -16.87
CA SER A 409 -0.53 -22.89 -16.53
C SER A 409 -1.29 -23.86 -17.44
N VAL A 410 -2.16 -24.67 -16.84
CA VAL A 410 -3.15 -25.51 -17.53
C VAL A 410 -4.49 -24.75 -17.55
N SER A 411 -5.23 -24.79 -18.66
CA SER A 411 -6.59 -24.25 -18.78
C SER A 411 -7.59 -25.39 -18.97
N CYS A 412 -8.71 -25.37 -18.23
CA CYS A 412 -9.86 -26.24 -18.48
C CYS A 412 -11.16 -25.41 -18.47
N PHE A 413 -12.06 -25.82 -19.36
CA PHE A 413 -13.33 -25.22 -19.79
C PHE A 413 -14.47 -25.38 -18.78
N LEU A 414 -15.54 -24.60 -18.94
CA LEU A 414 -16.91 -25.06 -19.32
C LEU A 414 -17.89 -23.87 -19.31
N LEU A 415 -18.75 -23.80 -20.34
CA LEU A 415 -19.82 -22.81 -20.49
C LEU A 415 -21.08 -23.33 -19.78
N ALA A 416 -21.56 -22.61 -18.78
CA ALA A 416 -22.88 -22.80 -18.18
C ALA A 416 -23.89 -21.82 -18.79
N ASP A 417 -25.16 -22.21 -18.83
CA ASP A 417 -26.28 -21.46 -19.39
C ASP A 417 -26.44 -20.07 -18.73
N GLU A 418 -26.73 -19.02 -19.51
CA GLU A 418 -26.57 -17.61 -19.09
C GLU A 418 -27.68 -17.11 -18.13
N ALA A 419 -28.87 -17.71 -18.16
CA ALA A 419 -30.03 -17.25 -17.38
C ALA A 419 -30.01 -17.67 -15.90
N GLU A 420 -29.28 -18.73 -15.54
CA GLU A 420 -29.24 -19.29 -14.18
C GLU A 420 -28.10 -18.73 -13.30
N GLN A 421 -27.34 -17.75 -13.79
CA GLN A 421 -26.08 -17.32 -13.14
C GLN A 421 -26.25 -16.20 -12.11
N PHE A 422 -27.42 -15.57 -12.01
CA PHE A 422 -27.66 -14.38 -11.19
C PHE A 422 -28.80 -14.59 -10.18
N PRO A 423 -28.78 -13.91 -9.02
CA PRO A 423 -27.72 -13.04 -8.53
C PRO A 423 -26.51 -13.81 -8.00
N GLU A 424 -25.36 -13.17 -8.09
CA GLU A 424 -24.07 -13.71 -7.68
C GLU A 424 -23.24 -12.66 -6.94
N VAL A 425 -22.52 -13.11 -5.90
CA VAL A 425 -21.61 -12.28 -5.13
C VAL A 425 -20.18 -12.77 -5.30
N VAL A 426 -19.28 -11.85 -5.64
CA VAL A 426 -17.83 -12.08 -5.66
C VAL A 426 -17.18 -11.23 -4.58
N PHE A 427 -16.57 -11.88 -3.59
CA PHE A 427 -15.85 -11.23 -2.51
C PHE A 427 -14.43 -10.90 -2.98
N LEU A 428 -14.19 -9.65 -3.39
CA LEU A 428 -12.88 -9.23 -3.91
C LEU A 428 -11.89 -8.97 -2.78
N GLY A 429 -12.37 -8.52 -1.62
CA GLY A 429 -11.55 -8.31 -0.43
C GLY A 429 -12.39 -8.40 0.83
N THR A 430 -11.83 -9.08 1.83
CA THR A 430 -12.56 -9.58 3.01
C THR A 430 -11.89 -9.23 4.34
N GLY A 431 -10.83 -8.42 4.30
CA GLY A 431 -10.05 -8.02 5.47
C GLY A 431 -10.28 -6.57 5.89
N SER A 432 -10.01 -6.29 7.16
CA SER A 432 -10.13 -4.97 7.77
C SER A 432 -8.81 -4.17 7.80
N ALA A 433 -8.92 -2.84 7.73
CA ALA A 433 -7.91 -1.80 7.99
C ALA A 433 -6.71 -1.70 7.03
N LEU A 434 -5.94 -2.77 6.82
CA LEU A 434 -4.71 -2.74 6.02
C LEU A 434 -4.63 -3.98 5.13
N PRO A 435 -4.28 -3.87 3.84
CA PRO A 435 -4.18 -5.05 2.99
C PRO A 435 -3.05 -5.98 3.44
N MET A 436 -3.35 -7.26 3.67
CA MET A 436 -2.36 -8.28 4.06
C MET A 436 -2.18 -9.34 2.97
N LYS A 437 -1.31 -10.28 3.26
CA LYS A 437 -0.87 -11.34 2.36
C LYS A 437 -2.02 -12.17 1.78
N THR A 438 -2.97 -12.56 2.63
CA THR A 438 -4.04 -13.52 2.31
C THR A 438 -5.41 -12.87 2.12
N ARG A 439 -5.65 -11.69 2.70
CA ARG A 439 -6.90 -10.93 2.56
C ARG A 439 -6.59 -9.50 2.12
N ASN A 440 -7.29 -9.03 1.10
CA ASN A 440 -7.33 -7.64 0.69
C ASN A 440 -8.35 -6.87 1.53
N VAL A 441 -8.28 -5.54 1.49
CA VAL A 441 -9.29 -4.66 2.10
C VAL A 441 -10.64 -4.73 1.39
N SER A 442 -11.70 -4.26 2.06
CA SER A 442 -13.11 -4.42 1.67
C SER A 442 -13.39 -4.09 0.19
N GLY A 443 -14.05 -5.02 -0.48
CA GLY A 443 -14.63 -4.83 -1.80
C GLY A 443 -15.45 -6.06 -2.19
N THR A 444 -16.74 -5.86 -2.47
CA THR A 444 -17.67 -6.96 -2.77
C THR A 444 -18.47 -6.62 -4.03
N LEU A 445 -18.39 -7.45 -5.06
CA LEU A 445 -19.11 -7.26 -6.31
C LEU A 445 -20.38 -8.12 -6.33
N LEU A 446 -21.53 -7.47 -6.40
CA LEU A 446 -22.83 -8.09 -6.63
C LEU A 446 -23.16 -8.02 -8.12
N ASN A 447 -23.12 -9.16 -8.80
CA ASN A 447 -23.62 -9.32 -10.17
C ASN A 447 -25.14 -9.56 -10.10
N ILE A 448 -25.90 -8.56 -10.54
CA ILE A 448 -27.38 -8.58 -10.51
C ILE A 448 -27.92 -9.24 -11.78
N SER A 449 -27.26 -9.00 -12.92
CA SER A 449 -27.62 -9.56 -14.22
C SER A 449 -26.38 -9.66 -15.11
N ALA A 450 -26.56 -10.19 -16.32
CA ALA A 450 -25.49 -10.28 -17.32
C ALA A 450 -24.86 -8.91 -17.69
N SER A 451 -25.60 -7.81 -17.51
CA SER A 451 -25.21 -6.46 -17.90
C SER A 451 -25.00 -5.49 -16.73
N GLN A 452 -25.36 -5.87 -15.51
CA GLN A 452 -25.37 -4.96 -14.36
C GLN A 452 -24.77 -5.56 -13.09
N SER A 453 -23.84 -4.81 -12.51
CA SER A 453 -23.21 -5.11 -11.23
C SER A 453 -23.20 -3.90 -10.30
N VAL A 454 -23.27 -4.16 -9.00
CA VAL A 454 -23.12 -3.20 -7.91
C VAL A 454 -21.86 -3.55 -7.14
N LEU A 455 -21.02 -2.56 -6.86
CA LEU A 455 -19.84 -2.72 -6.02
C LEU A 455 -20.12 -2.15 -4.63
N LEU A 456 -20.01 -2.98 -3.60
CA LEU A 456 -20.16 -2.64 -2.19
C LEU A 456 -18.75 -2.47 -1.59
N ASP A 457 -18.42 -1.23 -1.25
CA ASP A 457 -17.08 -0.74 -0.94
C ASP A 457 -16.04 -1.00 -2.06
N CYS A 458 -14.99 -0.18 -2.07
CA CYS A 458 -13.91 -0.22 -3.06
C CYS A 458 -12.58 0.18 -2.42
N GLY A 459 -12.09 -0.65 -1.51
CA GLY A 459 -10.78 -0.50 -0.89
C GLY A 459 -9.62 -0.64 -1.89
N GLU A 460 -8.43 -0.20 -1.47
CA GLU A 460 -7.17 -0.32 -2.23
C GLU A 460 -7.00 -1.73 -2.85
N GLY A 461 -6.66 -1.80 -4.14
CA GLY A 461 -6.41 -3.06 -4.82
C GLY A 461 -7.64 -3.79 -5.34
N THR A 462 -8.86 -3.26 -5.15
CA THR A 462 -10.10 -3.87 -5.69
C THR A 462 -10.02 -4.15 -7.19
N PHE A 463 -9.51 -3.22 -7.99
CA PHE A 463 -9.28 -3.47 -9.43
C PHE A 463 -8.27 -4.60 -9.68
N GLY A 464 -7.20 -4.68 -8.89
CA GLY A 464 -6.24 -5.78 -9.01
C GLY A 464 -6.86 -7.14 -8.67
N GLN A 465 -7.79 -7.18 -7.72
CA GLN A 465 -8.57 -8.38 -7.42
C GLN A 465 -9.50 -8.76 -8.58
N LEU A 466 -10.12 -7.79 -9.26
CA LEU A 466 -10.90 -8.02 -10.48
C LEU A 466 -10.04 -8.60 -11.61
N CYS A 467 -8.82 -8.07 -11.83
CA CYS A 467 -7.89 -8.62 -12.81
C CYS A 467 -7.54 -10.09 -12.53
N ARG A 468 -7.27 -10.44 -11.27
CA ARG A 468 -6.93 -11.82 -10.87
C ARG A 468 -8.14 -12.76 -10.95
N HIS A 469 -9.34 -12.27 -10.67
CA HIS A 469 -10.55 -13.08 -10.69
C HIS A 469 -11.02 -13.36 -12.13
N TYR A 470 -11.12 -12.32 -12.96
CA TYR A 470 -11.69 -12.42 -14.30
C TYR A 470 -10.65 -12.69 -15.40
N GLY A 471 -9.37 -12.33 -15.18
CA GLY A 471 -8.33 -12.46 -16.20
C GLY A 471 -8.64 -11.60 -17.42
N ASP A 472 -8.64 -12.21 -18.60
CA ASP A 472 -8.93 -11.54 -19.87
C ASP A 472 -10.36 -10.97 -19.95
N GLU A 473 -11.30 -11.47 -19.12
CA GLU A 473 -12.69 -11.00 -19.05
C GLU A 473 -12.87 -9.75 -18.16
N VAL A 474 -11.78 -9.22 -17.59
CA VAL A 474 -11.86 -8.10 -16.64
C VAL A 474 -12.52 -6.87 -17.25
N ASP A 475 -12.28 -6.58 -18.53
CA ASP A 475 -12.88 -5.41 -19.17
C ASP A 475 -14.39 -5.56 -19.32
N GLN A 476 -14.88 -6.77 -19.63
CA GLN A 476 -16.31 -7.08 -19.64
C GLN A 476 -16.89 -6.90 -18.23
N ALA A 477 -16.25 -7.44 -17.19
CA ALA A 477 -16.68 -7.28 -15.80
C ALA A 477 -16.74 -5.80 -15.38
N MET A 478 -15.70 -5.02 -15.68
CA MET A 478 -15.64 -3.58 -15.41
C MET A 478 -16.76 -2.81 -16.11
N SER A 479 -17.13 -3.22 -17.34
CA SER A 479 -18.21 -2.57 -18.09
C SER A 479 -19.59 -2.75 -17.48
N LYS A 480 -19.80 -3.80 -16.67
CA LYS A 480 -21.07 -4.10 -15.98
C LYS A 480 -21.25 -3.30 -14.69
N ILE A 481 -20.16 -2.84 -14.06
CA ILE A 481 -20.22 -2.04 -12.84
C ILE A 481 -20.85 -0.69 -13.18
N ASN A 482 -22.04 -0.43 -12.67
CA ASN A 482 -22.73 0.84 -12.89
C ASN A 482 -23.04 1.60 -11.60
N THR A 483 -23.01 0.91 -10.47
CA THR A 483 -23.33 1.48 -9.16
C THR A 483 -22.27 1.08 -8.16
N ILE A 484 -21.82 2.03 -7.35
CA ILE A 484 -20.87 1.82 -6.27
C ILE A 484 -21.49 2.39 -4.99
N PHE A 485 -21.59 1.57 -3.96
CA PHE A 485 -21.97 1.97 -2.61
C PHE A 485 -20.73 2.00 -1.73
N ILE A 486 -20.43 3.15 -1.12
CA ILE A 486 -19.38 3.32 -0.12
C ILE A 486 -20.05 3.48 1.24
N SER A 487 -19.78 2.55 2.15
CA SER A 487 -20.38 2.54 3.49
C SER A 487 -19.96 3.73 4.33
N HIS A 488 -18.66 4.05 4.35
CA HIS A 488 -18.08 5.12 5.15
C HIS A 488 -16.68 5.57 4.66
N MET A 489 -16.05 6.53 5.36
CA MET A 489 -14.84 7.22 4.88
C MET A 489 -13.50 6.65 5.38
N HIS A 490 -13.45 5.44 5.94
CA HIS A 490 -12.15 4.81 6.22
C HIS A 490 -11.48 4.30 4.94
N ALA A 491 -10.15 4.38 4.91
CA ALA A 491 -9.34 4.22 3.70
C ALA A 491 -9.52 2.86 3.02
N ASP A 492 -9.71 1.82 3.82
CA ASP A 492 -9.93 0.43 3.43
C ASP A 492 -11.26 0.18 2.71
N HIS A 493 -12.15 1.17 2.62
CA HIS A 493 -13.45 1.03 1.95
C HIS A 493 -13.61 1.86 0.68
N HIS A 494 -12.71 2.81 0.36
CA HIS A 494 -12.94 3.71 -0.78
C HIS A 494 -11.72 4.10 -1.61
N THR A 495 -10.50 3.87 -1.11
CA THR A 495 -9.29 4.36 -1.81
C THR A 495 -9.10 3.72 -3.19
N GLY A 496 -9.55 2.49 -3.41
CA GLY A 496 -9.51 1.81 -4.71
C GLY A 496 -10.43 2.41 -5.78
N LEU A 497 -11.38 3.28 -5.38
CA LEU A 497 -12.36 3.90 -6.27
C LEU A 497 -11.67 4.68 -7.42
N LEU A 498 -10.57 5.38 -7.13
CA LEU A 498 -9.87 6.17 -8.13
C LEU A 498 -9.30 5.28 -9.25
N LYS A 499 -8.59 4.20 -8.90
CA LYS A 499 -8.07 3.24 -9.90
C LYS A 499 -9.20 2.57 -10.66
N LEU A 500 -10.26 2.18 -9.96
CA LEU A 500 -11.44 1.54 -10.57
C LEU A 500 -12.05 2.42 -11.67
N LEU A 501 -12.25 3.73 -11.40
CA LEU A 501 -12.85 4.65 -12.37
C LEU A 501 -11.98 4.83 -13.63
N TYR A 502 -10.66 4.98 -13.47
CA TYR A 502 -9.73 5.06 -14.60
C TYR A 502 -9.76 3.79 -15.45
N GLN A 503 -9.72 2.63 -14.80
CA GLN A 503 -9.68 1.35 -15.48
C GLN A 503 -11.02 1.00 -16.11
N ARG A 504 -12.14 1.45 -15.53
CA ARG A 504 -13.47 1.31 -16.14
C ARG A 504 -13.57 2.12 -17.43
N LYS A 505 -13.09 3.36 -17.42
CA LYS A 505 -13.02 4.18 -18.64
C LYS A 505 -12.20 3.50 -19.74
N ARG A 506 -11.02 2.98 -19.38
CA ARG A 506 -10.17 2.22 -20.32
C ARG A 506 -10.90 1.00 -20.85
N ALA A 507 -11.57 0.23 -19.98
CA ALA A 507 -12.33 -0.95 -20.36
C ALA A 507 -13.46 -0.63 -21.35
N LEU A 508 -14.26 0.42 -21.07
CA LEU A 508 -15.33 0.86 -21.97
C LEU A 508 -14.78 1.25 -23.34
N SER A 509 -13.69 2.03 -23.37
CA SER A 509 -13.02 2.41 -24.62
C SER A 509 -12.49 1.21 -25.40
N THR A 510 -11.90 0.23 -24.70
CA THR A 510 -11.36 -0.99 -25.31
C THR A 510 -12.48 -1.84 -25.92
N LEU A 511 -13.64 -1.87 -25.26
CA LEU A 511 -14.83 -2.59 -25.72
C LEU A 511 -15.68 -1.79 -26.73
N GLY A 512 -15.25 -0.60 -27.15
CA GLY A 512 -16.04 0.27 -28.04
C GLY A 512 -17.37 0.76 -27.45
N LYS A 513 -17.51 0.73 -26.12
CA LYS A 513 -18.72 1.18 -25.41
C LYS A 513 -18.61 2.68 -25.09
N PRO A 514 -19.74 3.41 -25.06
CA PRO A 514 -19.74 4.82 -24.70
C PRO A 514 -19.27 5.01 -23.24
N ASP A 515 -18.53 6.09 -23.01
CA ASP A 515 -18.18 6.53 -21.65
C ASP A 515 -19.48 6.86 -20.90
N SER A 516 -19.68 6.23 -19.75
CA SER A 516 -20.87 6.39 -18.92
C SER A 516 -20.43 6.57 -17.47
N PRO A 517 -21.00 7.51 -16.71
CA PRO A 517 -20.66 7.67 -15.30
C PRO A 517 -21.22 6.50 -14.48
N VAL A 518 -20.53 6.17 -13.37
CA VAL A 518 -21.08 5.28 -12.35
C VAL A 518 -21.94 6.08 -11.37
N PHE A 519 -23.01 5.48 -10.87
CA PHE A 519 -23.77 6.01 -9.75
C PHE A 519 -22.99 5.75 -8.46
N LEU A 520 -22.65 6.81 -7.72
CA LEU A 520 -21.93 6.72 -6.46
C LEU A 520 -22.87 7.07 -5.31
N LEU A 521 -23.14 6.08 -4.46
CA LEU A 521 -23.88 6.23 -3.21
C LEU A 521 -22.88 6.14 -2.06
N GLY A 522 -22.97 7.06 -1.10
CA GLY A 522 -22.11 7.02 0.08
C GLY A 522 -22.09 8.36 0.82
N PRO A 523 -21.29 8.48 1.90
CA PRO A 523 -21.15 9.73 2.65
C PRO A 523 -20.85 10.93 1.75
N GLY A 524 -21.49 12.08 1.98
CA GLY A 524 -21.22 13.31 1.21
C GLY A 524 -19.75 13.73 1.18
N TYR A 525 -18.97 13.38 2.22
CA TYR A 525 -17.53 13.62 2.29
C TYR A 525 -16.72 12.91 1.19
N ILE A 526 -17.24 11.83 0.58
CA ILE A 526 -16.56 11.16 -0.53
C ILE A 526 -16.36 12.12 -1.71
N MET A 527 -17.37 12.96 -1.98
CA MET A 527 -17.29 13.96 -3.05
C MET A 527 -16.28 15.05 -2.72
N THR A 528 -16.11 15.42 -1.45
CA THR A 528 -15.07 16.36 -1.03
C THR A 528 -13.67 15.80 -1.33
N TRP A 529 -13.43 14.53 -0.98
CA TRP A 529 -12.16 13.85 -1.27
C TRP A 529 -11.91 13.71 -2.78
N LEU A 530 -12.92 13.28 -3.55
CA LEU A 530 -12.84 13.16 -5.00
C LEU A 530 -12.60 14.51 -5.69
N ASN A 531 -13.21 15.59 -5.20
CA ASN A 531 -12.97 16.95 -5.69
C ASN A 531 -11.52 17.39 -5.41
N GLN A 532 -11.01 17.14 -4.20
CA GLN A 532 -9.61 17.45 -3.87
C GLN A 532 -8.64 16.71 -4.78
N TYR A 533 -8.87 15.41 -5.00
CA TYR A 533 -8.09 14.61 -5.94
C TYR A 533 -8.19 15.16 -7.37
N HIS A 534 -9.42 15.45 -7.84
CA HIS A 534 -9.67 15.96 -9.18
C HIS A 534 -8.90 17.25 -9.48
N GLN A 535 -8.92 18.19 -8.54
CA GLN A 535 -8.27 19.49 -8.70
C GLN A 535 -6.74 19.41 -8.65
N ALA A 536 -6.20 18.48 -7.87
CA ALA A 536 -4.78 18.44 -7.55
C ALA A 536 -3.98 17.39 -8.34
N CYS A 537 -4.61 16.29 -8.76
CA CYS A 537 -3.93 15.14 -9.37
C CYS A 537 -4.46 14.89 -10.79
N GLU A 538 -5.64 14.30 -10.94
CA GLU A 538 -6.15 13.84 -12.22
C GLU A 538 -7.68 13.96 -12.33
N GLU A 539 -8.16 14.26 -13.54
CA GLU A 539 -9.57 14.54 -13.80
C GLU A 539 -10.44 13.28 -13.71
N ILE A 540 -11.24 13.17 -12.64
CA ILE A 540 -12.09 11.97 -12.44
C ILE A 540 -13.60 12.21 -12.38
N LEU A 541 -14.06 13.40 -11.95
CA LEU A 541 -15.47 13.67 -11.61
C LEU A 541 -16.47 13.41 -12.76
N ARG A 542 -16.07 13.55 -14.03
CA ARG A 542 -16.93 13.24 -15.18
C ARG A 542 -17.40 11.77 -15.21
N HIS A 543 -16.68 10.88 -14.56
CA HIS A 543 -16.98 9.44 -14.51
C HIS A 543 -17.92 9.08 -13.35
N ILE A 544 -18.43 10.07 -12.61
CA ILE A 544 -19.20 9.88 -11.38
C ILE A 544 -20.49 10.67 -11.45
N LYS A 545 -21.60 10.02 -11.12
CA LYS A 545 -22.88 10.65 -10.81
C LYS A 545 -23.18 10.38 -9.34
N SER A 546 -22.90 11.36 -8.48
CA SER A 546 -23.19 11.26 -7.06
C SER A 546 -24.70 11.20 -6.83
N VAL A 547 -25.13 10.31 -5.94
CA VAL A 547 -26.52 10.16 -5.56
C VAL A 547 -26.65 10.25 -4.03
N PRO A 548 -27.68 10.93 -3.48
CA PRO A 548 -27.90 10.96 -2.04
C PRO A 548 -28.01 9.55 -1.45
N THR A 549 -27.39 9.34 -0.28
CA THR A 549 -27.41 8.05 0.41
C THR A 549 -28.80 7.71 0.94
N VAL A 550 -29.62 8.73 1.23
CA VAL A 550 -30.95 8.58 1.83
C VAL A 550 -31.97 8.29 0.74
N CYS A 551 -32.42 7.03 0.66
CA CYS A 551 -33.58 6.50 -0.07
C CYS A 551 -33.79 7.05 -1.49
N CYS A 552 -33.45 6.25 -2.49
CA CYS A 552 -33.66 6.62 -3.89
C CYS A 552 -34.67 5.67 -4.56
N ASN A 553 -35.58 6.25 -5.33
CA ASN A 553 -36.25 5.59 -6.46
C ASN A 553 -35.24 4.75 -7.26
N PRO A 554 -35.66 3.68 -7.96
CA PRO A 554 -34.74 2.68 -8.48
C PRO A 554 -33.68 3.27 -9.44
N LEU A 555 -32.50 3.56 -8.90
CA LEU A 555 -31.30 3.97 -9.65
C LEU A 555 -30.77 2.80 -10.49
N ILE A 556 -31.03 1.60 -9.99
CA ILE A 556 -30.80 0.33 -10.65
C ILE A 556 -32.16 -0.07 -11.23
N SER A 557 -32.28 -0.11 -12.56
CA SER A 557 -33.53 -0.42 -13.27
C SER A 557 -34.16 -1.75 -12.85
N SER A 558 -33.36 -2.70 -12.38
CA SER A 558 -33.82 -4.01 -11.91
C SER A 558 -34.16 -4.06 -10.41
N CYS A 559 -33.84 -3.02 -9.63
CA CYS A 559 -34.14 -2.97 -8.20
C CYS A 559 -35.51 -2.36 -7.95
N HIS A 560 -36.20 -2.85 -6.92
CA HIS A 560 -37.43 -2.26 -6.41
C HIS A 560 -37.12 -1.13 -5.41
N SER A 561 -36.19 -1.36 -4.48
CA SER A 561 -35.76 -0.37 -3.50
C SER A 561 -34.28 -0.50 -3.13
N VAL A 562 -33.66 0.63 -2.81
CA VAL A 562 -32.35 0.71 -2.15
C VAL A 562 -32.51 1.60 -0.93
N GLU A 563 -32.41 1.00 0.25
CA GLU A 563 -32.60 1.64 1.55
C GLU A 563 -31.27 1.69 2.29
N THR A 564 -31.03 2.78 3.02
CA THR A 564 -29.84 2.91 3.86
C THR A 564 -30.23 3.39 5.25
N CYS A 565 -29.43 3.03 6.25
CA CYS A 565 -29.57 3.55 7.60
C CYS A 565 -28.21 3.95 8.17
N LEU A 566 -28.22 4.87 9.13
CA LEU A 566 -27.01 5.24 9.87
C LEU A 566 -26.64 4.12 10.83
N VAL A 567 -25.34 3.82 10.87
CA VAL A 567 -24.81 2.76 11.73
C VAL A 567 -23.79 3.28 12.75
N ARG A 568 -23.48 2.45 13.75
CA ARG A 568 -22.67 2.84 14.91
C ARG A 568 -21.19 2.55 14.64
N HIS A 569 -20.52 3.45 13.94
CA HIS A 569 -19.09 3.36 13.64
C HIS A 569 -18.40 4.74 13.64
N CYS A 570 -18.00 5.27 12.48
CA CYS A 570 -17.63 6.67 12.29
C CYS A 570 -18.84 7.51 11.84
N LYS A 571 -18.74 8.84 11.87
CA LYS A 571 -19.86 9.72 11.47
C LYS A 571 -19.55 10.47 10.17
N PRO A 572 -20.39 10.35 9.12
CA PRO A 572 -21.46 9.38 8.94
C PRO A 572 -20.94 8.03 8.41
N ALA A 573 -21.59 6.94 8.81
CA ALA A 573 -21.40 5.58 8.31
C ALA A 573 -22.77 4.95 8.03
N TYR A 574 -22.87 4.15 6.98
CA TYR A 574 -24.13 3.61 6.48
C TYR A 574 -24.09 2.10 6.25
N ALA A 575 -25.20 1.44 6.57
CA ALA A 575 -25.55 0.14 6.02
C ALA A 575 -26.56 0.30 4.88
N CYS A 576 -26.64 -0.71 4.01
CA CYS A 576 -27.51 -0.71 2.84
C CYS A 576 -28.35 -1.99 2.77
N SER A 577 -29.60 -1.87 2.32
CA SER A 577 -30.50 -2.97 1.98
C SER A 577 -30.99 -2.76 0.55
N LEU A 578 -30.74 -3.74 -0.32
CA LEU A 578 -31.12 -3.71 -1.73
C LEU A 578 -32.17 -4.80 -1.97
N THR A 579 -33.34 -4.40 -2.46
CA THR A 579 -34.43 -5.31 -2.83
C THR A 579 -34.57 -5.34 -4.36
N HIS A 580 -34.42 -6.51 -4.95
CA HIS A 580 -34.55 -6.70 -6.40
C HIS A 580 -36.00 -6.89 -6.82
N GLY A 581 -36.35 -6.54 -8.06
CA GLY A 581 -37.72 -6.68 -8.60
C GLY A 581 -38.22 -8.13 -8.65
N SER A 582 -37.32 -9.12 -8.63
CA SER A 582 -37.67 -10.55 -8.53
C SER A 582 -37.86 -11.05 -7.10
N GLY A 583 -37.76 -10.19 -6.08
CA GLY A 583 -38.11 -10.51 -4.69
C GLY A 583 -36.95 -10.85 -3.75
N TRP A 584 -35.74 -11.12 -4.24
CA TRP A 584 -34.59 -11.35 -3.36
C TRP A 584 -34.07 -10.03 -2.76
N ARG A 585 -33.47 -10.12 -1.57
CA ARG A 585 -32.92 -8.98 -0.83
C ARG A 585 -31.51 -9.24 -0.34
N LEU A 586 -30.63 -8.25 -0.51
CA LEU A 586 -29.27 -8.25 0.03
C LEU A 586 -29.11 -7.12 1.06
N ALA A 587 -28.66 -7.45 2.26
CA ALA A 587 -28.31 -6.50 3.31
C ALA A 587 -26.78 -6.47 3.49
N PHE A 588 -26.18 -5.27 3.51
CA PHE A 588 -24.75 -5.05 3.66
C PHE A 588 -24.48 -4.08 4.80
N SER A 589 -23.73 -4.50 5.80
CA SER A 589 -23.56 -3.74 7.05
C SER A 589 -22.65 -2.52 6.93
N GLY A 590 -21.65 -2.56 6.03
CA GLY A 590 -20.44 -1.76 6.20
C GLY A 590 -19.77 -2.11 7.54
N ASP A 591 -19.07 -1.14 8.15
CA ASP A 591 -18.52 -1.30 9.50
C ASP A 591 -19.51 -0.77 10.54
N THR A 592 -19.78 -1.57 11.57
CA THR A 592 -20.74 -1.20 12.61
C THR A 592 -20.65 -2.09 13.85
N MET A 593 -20.94 -1.51 15.01
CA MET A 593 -21.48 -2.25 16.16
C MET A 593 -22.88 -2.82 15.83
N PRO A 594 -23.40 -3.80 16.60
CA PRO A 594 -24.78 -4.24 16.47
C PRO A 594 -25.79 -3.06 16.41
N CYS A 595 -26.67 -3.08 15.41
CA CYS A 595 -27.54 -1.96 15.09
C CYS A 595 -28.96 -2.42 14.70
N ASP A 596 -29.96 -2.09 15.51
CA ASP A 596 -31.35 -2.48 15.25
C ASP A 596 -31.97 -1.72 14.06
N ALA A 597 -31.51 -0.52 13.75
CA ALA A 597 -31.96 0.20 12.54
C ALA A 597 -31.59 -0.58 11.26
N PHE A 598 -30.44 -1.26 11.27
CA PHE A 598 -30.03 -2.12 10.16
C PHE A 598 -30.88 -3.38 10.07
N VAL A 599 -31.24 -3.98 11.21
CA VAL A 599 -32.21 -5.08 11.29
C VAL A 599 -33.52 -4.68 10.62
N SER A 600 -34.06 -3.49 10.94
CA SER A 600 -35.33 -3.01 10.38
C SER A 600 -35.33 -2.95 8.85
N ILE A 601 -34.34 -2.30 8.23
CA ILE A 601 -34.28 -2.16 6.76
C ILE A 601 -33.89 -3.47 6.06
N GLY A 602 -33.23 -4.39 6.76
CA GLY A 602 -32.77 -5.67 6.23
C GLY A 602 -33.72 -6.84 6.47
N THR A 603 -34.83 -6.64 7.19
CA THR A 603 -35.74 -7.72 7.64
C THR A 603 -36.06 -8.71 6.51
N GLY A 604 -35.85 -10.01 6.72
CA GLY A 604 -36.10 -11.06 5.73
C GLY A 604 -35.12 -11.06 4.55
N ALA A 605 -33.89 -10.53 4.73
CA ALA A 605 -32.86 -10.56 3.70
C ALA A 605 -32.57 -12.00 3.24
N THR A 606 -32.49 -12.22 1.94
CA THR A 606 -32.01 -13.48 1.36
C THR A 606 -30.53 -13.71 1.71
N LEU A 607 -29.74 -12.64 1.66
CA LEU A 607 -28.34 -12.65 2.06
C LEU A 607 -28.01 -11.41 2.88
N LEU A 608 -27.55 -11.64 4.12
CA LEU A 608 -26.87 -10.64 4.92
C LEU A 608 -25.35 -10.81 4.75
N ILE A 609 -24.65 -9.75 4.37
CA ILE A 609 -23.20 -9.64 4.45
C ILE A 609 -22.89 -8.71 5.63
N HIS A 610 -22.36 -9.27 6.72
CA HIS A 610 -22.11 -8.54 7.95
C HIS A 610 -20.61 -8.55 8.31
N GLU A 611 -20.10 -7.42 8.78
CA GLU A 611 -18.75 -7.35 9.34
C GLU A 611 -18.64 -8.19 10.63
N ALA A 612 -17.52 -8.90 10.76
CA ALA A 612 -17.18 -9.74 11.90
C ALA A 612 -15.71 -9.51 12.24
N THR A 613 -15.36 -8.25 12.50
CA THR A 613 -13.95 -7.82 12.57
C THR A 613 -13.20 -8.52 13.69
N LEU A 614 -13.83 -8.75 14.83
CA LEU A 614 -13.17 -9.26 16.04
C LEU A 614 -13.74 -10.61 16.51
N GLU A 615 -12.89 -11.36 17.20
CA GLU A 615 -13.29 -12.58 17.90
C GLU A 615 -14.11 -12.23 19.14
N ASP A 616 -14.94 -13.15 19.61
CA ASP A 616 -15.81 -12.91 20.78
C ASP A 616 -15.03 -12.65 22.08
N ALA A 617 -13.81 -13.20 22.20
CA ALA A 617 -12.93 -12.90 23.32
C ALA A 617 -12.38 -11.45 23.34
N LEU A 618 -12.61 -10.67 22.27
CA LEU A 618 -12.16 -9.29 22.10
C LEU A 618 -13.33 -8.30 22.07
N GLU A 619 -14.45 -8.61 22.75
CA GLU A 619 -15.64 -7.76 22.76
C GLU A 619 -15.36 -6.33 23.25
N GLU A 620 -14.54 -6.14 24.29
CA GLU A 620 -14.16 -4.79 24.76
C GLU A 620 -13.42 -3.98 23.69
N GLU A 621 -12.50 -4.62 22.96
CA GLU A 621 -11.77 -4.00 21.84
C GLU A 621 -12.72 -3.71 20.68
N ALA A 622 -13.75 -4.55 20.48
CA ALA A 622 -14.78 -4.34 19.46
C ALA A 622 -15.64 -3.12 19.77
N VAL A 623 -16.05 -2.96 21.03
CA VAL A 623 -16.74 -1.75 21.51
C VAL A 623 -15.87 -0.51 21.35
N GLU A 624 -14.60 -0.57 21.72
CA GLU A 624 -13.66 0.56 21.62
C GLU A 624 -13.46 1.01 20.16
N LYS A 625 -13.25 0.04 19.26
CA LYS A 625 -13.02 0.29 17.83
C LYS A 625 -14.31 0.43 17.02
N ARG A 626 -15.47 0.21 17.65
CA ARG A 626 -16.82 0.30 17.06
C ARG A 626 -17.04 -0.70 15.92
N HIS A 627 -16.69 -1.96 16.17
CA HIS A 627 -16.90 -3.10 15.27
C HIS A 627 -17.71 -4.20 15.94
N SER A 628 -18.17 -5.18 15.17
CA SER A 628 -18.88 -6.34 15.70
C SER A 628 -17.94 -7.51 15.97
N THR A 629 -18.25 -8.30 16.99
CA THR A 629 -17.69 -9.65 17.13
C THR A 629 -18.40 -10.63 16.19
N THR A 630 -17.86 -11.84 16.06
CA THR A 630 -18.46 -12.92 15.26
C THR A 630 -19.88 -13.26 15.72
N SER A 631 -20.08 -13.50 17.01
CA SER A 631 -21.40 -13.89 17.56
C SER A 631 -22.39 -12.73 17.54
N GLN A 632 -21.92 -11.48 17.70
CA GLN A 632 -22.73 -10.28 17.52
C GLN A 632 -23.26 -10.13 16.08
N ALA A 633 -22.42 -10.38 15.08
CA ALA A 633 -22.80 -10.34 13.67
C ALA A 633 -23.84 -11.42 13.32
N ILE A 634 -23.65 -12.65 13.83
CA ILE A 634 -24.64 -13.74 13.69
C ILE A 634 -25.95 -13.35 14.36
N GLY A 635 -25.89 -12.79 15.58
CA GLY A 635 -27.08 -12.34 16.31
C GLY A 635 -27.89 -11.28 15.57
N ILE A 636 -27.24 -10.34 14.88
CA ILE A 636 -27.93 -9.38 14.00
C ILE A 636 -28.64 -10.10 12.84
N GLY A 637 -27.98 -11.06 12.20
CA GLY A 637 -28.59 -11.84 11.12
C GLY A 637 -29.79 -12.66 11.57
N MET A 638 -29.73 -13.26 12.75
CA MET A 638 -30.86 -13.99 13.33
C MET A 638 -32.04 -13.05 13.65
N LYS A 639 -31.77 -11.89 14.26
CA LYS A 639 -32.79 -10.84 14.50
C LYS A 639 -33.41 -10.30 13.21
N MET A 640 -32.61 -10.19 12.15
CA MET A 640 -33.04 -9.79 10.81
C MET A 640 -33.89 -10.86 10.13
N ASN A 641 -33.96 -12.08 10.68
CA ASN A 641 -34.52 -13.26 10.01
C ASN A 641 -33.92 -13.42 8.61
N ALA A 642 -32.60 -13.23 8.50
CA ALA A 642 -31.90 -13.44 7.24
C ALA A 642 -31.92 -14.94 6.88
N GLU A 643 -32.16 -15.26 5.60
CA GLU A 643 -32.08 -16.64 5.12
C GLU A 643 -30.65 -17.16 5.22
N PHE A 644 -29.67 -16.31 4.91
CA PHE A 644 -28.25 -16.64 5.03
C PHE A 644 -27.41 -15.46 5.53
N ILE A 645 -26.42 -15.75 6.36
CA ILE A 645 -25.51 -14.79 6.99
C ILE A 645 -24.08 -15.09 6.52
N MET A 646 -23.51 -14.18 5.75
CA MET A 646 -22.11 -14.20 5.35
C MET A 646 -21.30 -13.27 6.24
N LEU A 647 -20.37 -13.84 7.01
CA LEU A 647 -19.40 -13.09 7.79
C LEU A 647 -18.30 -12.54 6.88
N ASN A 648 -17.96 -11.27 7.05
CA ASN A 648 -16.98 -10.57 6.23
C ASN A 648 -16.12 -9.59 7.06
N HIS A 649 -15.16 -8.92 6.43
CA HIS A 649 -14.36 -7.85 7.03
C HIS A 649 -13.58 -8.27 8.29
N PHE A 650 -12.81 -9.35 8.19
CA PHE A 650 -12.09 -9.93 9.32
C PHE A 650 -10.84 -9.13 9.70
N SER A 651 -10.56 -9.02 11.01
CA SER A 651 -9.28 -8.49 11.49
C SER A 651 -8.12 -9.35 11.01
N GLN A 652 -7.21 -8.70 10.30
CA GLN A 652 -6.06 -9.38 9.71
C GLN A 652 -4.92 -9.59 10.72
N ARG A 653 -5.12 -9.19 11.98
CA ARG A 653 -4.18 -9.38 13.08
C ARG A 653 -4.28 -10.76 13.71
N TYR A 654 -5.44 -11.42 13.59
CA TYR A 654 -5.78 -12.54 14.48
C TYR A 654 -6.00 -13.87 13.75
N ALA A 655 -6.41 -13.88 12.46
CA ALA A 655 -6.63 -15.17 11.78
C ALA A 655 -6.77 -15.13 10.25
N LYS A 656 -6.50 -16.28 9.60
CA LYS A 656 -6.96 -16.54 8.22
C LYS A 656 -8.43 -16.95 8.15
N ILE A 657 -9.00 -17.48 9.24
CA ILE A 657 -10.38 -17.96 9.36
C ILE A 657 -10.91 -17.64 10.77
N PRO A 658 -12.17 -17.22 10.97
CA PRO A 658 -12.71 -17.01 12.31
C PRO A 658 -12.80 -18.32 13.10
N MET A 659 -12.77 -18.22 14.44
CA MET A 659 -13.09 -19.34 15.33
C MET A 659 -14.54 -19.78 15.13
N PHE A 660 -14.75 -21.08 15.05
CA PHE A 660 -16.09 -21.66 15.01
C PHE A 660 -16.68 -21.71 16.42
N SER A 661 -17.69 -20.88 16.70
CA SER A 661 -18.48 -20.93 17.93
C SER A 661 -19.74 -21.80 17.77
N ALA A 662 -20.49 -22.00 18.85
CA ALA A 662 -21.77 -22.70 18.83
C ALA A 662 -22.84 -21.98 17.98
N ASP A 663 -22.64 -20.70 17.69
CA ASP A 663 -23.57 -19.88 16.90
C ASP A 663 -23.45 -20.15 15.38
N PHE A 664 -22.44 -20.90 14.94
CA PHE A 664 -22.34 -21.37 13.56
C PHE A 664 -23.41 -22.43 13.28
N SER A 665 -24.46 -22.00 12.59
CA SER A 665 -25.57 -22.83 12.11
C SER A 665 -25.44 -23.15 10.62
N ASP A 666 -26.43 -23.87 10.08
CA ASP A 666 -26.62 -24.12 8.65
C ASP A 666 -26.95 -22.84 7.83
N ARG A 667 -27.02 -21.67 8.49
CA ARG A 667 -27.26 -20.37 7.85
C ARG A 667 -26.05 -19.45 7.84
N VAL A 668 -24.89 -19.90 8.35
CA VAL A 668 -23.70 -19.05 8.51
C VAL A 668 -22.59 -19.48 7.57
N GLY A 669 -22.05 -18.54 6.80
CA GLY A 669 -20.89 -18.71 5.93
C GLY A 669 -19.76 -17.72 6.27
N ILE A 670 -18.56 -18.05 5.81
CA ILE A 670 -17.34 -17.24 5.99
C ILE A 670 -16.88 -16.81 4.60
N SER A 671 -16.68 -15.51 4.39
CA SER A 671 -16.14 -15.01 3.13
C SER A 671 -14.63 -15.21 3.01
N PHE A 672 -14.17 -15.41 1.79
CA PHE A 672 -12.75 -15.40 1.42
C PHE A 672 -12.56 -14.54 0.18
N ASP A 673 -11.37 -13.95 0.02
CA ASP A 673 -11.03 -13.27 -1.23
C ASP A 673 -11.21 -14.22 -2.42
N HIS A 674 -11.77 -13.70 -3.51
CA HIS A 674 -12.12 -14.41 -4.74
C HIS A 674 -13.17 -15.51 -4.61
N MET A 675 -13.84 -15.63 -3.45
CA MET A 675 -15.02 -16.47 -3.30
C MET A 675 -16.16 -15.93 -4.17
N ARG A 676 -16.78 -16.82 -4.94
CA ARG A 676 -17.90 -16.55 -5.84
C ARG A 676 -19.10 -17.39 -5.39
N VAL A 677 -20.24 -16.77 -5.12
CA VAL A 677 -21.42 -17.48 -4.60
C VAL A 677 -22.68 -17.02 -5.31
N ARG A 678 -23.44 -17.96 -5.86
CA ARG A 678 -24.80 -17.72 -6.36
C ARG A 678 -25.77 -17.89 -5.20
N PHE A 679 -26.89 -17.15 -5.21
CA PHE A 679 -27.85 -17.23 -4.10
C PHE A 679 -28.42 -18.64 -3.90
N ARG A 680 -28.61 -19.40 -4.99
CA ARG A 680 -29.05 -20.81 -4.92
C ARG A 680 -28.07 -21.74 -4.19
N ASP A 681 -26.79 -21.38 -4.14
CA ASP A 681 -25.73 -22.20 -3.55
C ASP A 681 -25.44 -21.81 -2.09
N LEU A 682 -26.15 -20.85 -1.50
CA LEU A 682 -25.86 -20.40 -0.13
C LEU A 682 -25.89 -21.54 0.89
N LYS A 683 -26.87 -22.44 0.76
CA LYS A 683 -27.04 -23.61 1.65
C LYS A 683 -25.96 -24.67 1.48
N LEU A 684 -25.13 -24.60 0.43
CA LEU A 684 -23.98 -25.48 0.25
C LEU A 684 -22.83 -25.10 1.18
N LEU A 685 -22.67 -23.81 1.50
CA LEU A 685 -21.47 -23.30 2.18
C LEU A 685 -21.20 -23.94 3.56
N PRO A 686 -22.19 -24.19 4.43
CA PRO A 686 -21.95 -24.87 5.71
C PRO A 686 -21.41 -26.30 5.54
N SER A 687 -21.73 -26.98 4.43
CA SER A 687 -21.21 -28.33 4.16
C SER A 687 -19.70 -28.33 3.88
N LEU A 688 -19.12 -27.17 3.52
CA LEU A 688 -17.68 -26.99 3.30
C LEU A 688 -16.91 -26.81 4.60
N THR A 689 -17.58 -26.52 5.72
CA THR A 689 -16.95 -26.23 7.01
C THR A 689 -15.98 -27.31 7.48
N PRO A 690 -16.26 -28.63 7.41
CA PRO A 690 -15.30 -29.66 7.80
C PRO A 690 -13.99 -29.60 6.98
N ALA A 691 -14.11 -29.40 5.66
CA ALA A 691 -12.95 -29.27 4.77
C ALA A 691 -12.16 -27.99 5.05
N LEU A 692 -12.83 -26.87 5.33
CA LEU A 692 -12.18 -25.62 5.73
C LEU A 692 -11.46 -25.79 7.08
N LYS A 693 -12.08 -26.43 8.08
CA LYS A 693 -11.43 -26.73 9.36
C LYS A 693 -10.16 -27.58 9.17
N ALA A 694 -10.22 -28.58 8.30
CA ALA A 694 -9.04 -29.38 7.97
C ALA A 694 -7.95 -28.55 7.27
N LEU A 695 -8.34 -27.69 6.32
CA LEU A 695 -7.40 -26.84 5.58
C LEU A 695 -6.68 -25.83 6.48
N PHE A 696 -7.37 -25.30 7.50
CA PHE A 696 -6.85 -24.28 8.42
C PHE A 696 -6.55 -24.83 9.83
N ALA A 697 -6.35 -26.15 9.98
CA ALA A 697 -6.16 -26.78 11.28
C ALA A 697 -5.00 -26.17 12.09
N GLU A 698 -3.86 -25.92 11.44
CA GLU A 698 -2.70 -25.27 12.07
C GLU A 698 -3.01 -23.84 12.54
N ASP A 699 -3.67 -23.05 11.68
CA ASP A 699 -4.06 -21.66 12.00
C ASP A 699 -5.03 -21.64 13.19
N LEU A 700 -5.99 -22.59 13.24
CA LEU A 700 -6.97 -22.70 14.33
C LEU A 700 -6.29 -23.07 15.66
N SER A 701 -5.37 -24.04 15.67
CA SER A 701 -4.62 -24.39 16.89
C SER A 701 -3.75 -23.24 17.39
N GLU A 702 -3.08 -22.50 16.49
CA GLU A 702 -2.31 -21.31 16.89
C GLU A 702 -3.20 -20.24 17.55
N MET A 703 -4.42 -20.06 17.06
CA MET A 703 -5.38 -19.11 17.61
C MET A 703 -5.91 -19.53 18.98
N GLU A 704 -6.24 -20.81 19.16
CA GLU A 704 -6.65 -21.38 20.45
C GLU A 704 -5.56 -21.15 21.51
N GLU A 705 -4.29 -21.46 21.19
CA GLU A 705 -3.18 -21.19 22.10
C GLU A 705 -3.03 -19.69 22.44
N GLN A 706 -3.23 -18.81 21.46
CA GLN A 706 -3.15 -17.37 21.71
C GLN A 706 -4.29 -16.89 22.61
N ARG A 707 -5.49 -17.43 22.41
CA ARG A 707 -6.66 -17.15 23.25
C ARG A 707 -6.40 -17.58 24.69
N ASP A 708 -5.96 -18.81 24.91
CA ASP A 708 -5.66 -19.34 26.24
C ASP A 708 -4.58 -18.49 26.96
N LYS A 709 -3.53 -18.10 26.21
CA LYS A 709 -2.49 -17.19 26.73
C LYS A 709 -3.04 -15.81 27.13
N ARG A 710 -4.06 -15.30 26.44
CA ARG A 710 -4.73 -14.01 26.78
C ARG A 710 -5.64 -14.18 27.99
N GLU A 711 -6.45 -15.23 28.03
CA GLU A 711 -7.33 -15.54 29.16
C GLU A 711 -6.54 -15.72 30.46
N LEU A 712 -5.38 -16.41 30.39
CA LEU A 712 -4.46 -16.57 31.52
C LEU A 712 -3.83 -15.25 31.97
N ARG A 713 -3.56 -14.31 31.04
CA ARG A 713 -3.05 -12.98 31.38
C ARG A 713 -4.12 -12.14 32.07
N ASN A 714 -5.34 -12.16 31.55
CA ASN A 714 -6.47 -11.40 32.08
C ASN A 714 -6.86 -11.87 33.49
N THR A 715 -6.88 -13.19 33.73
CA THR A 715 -7.09 -13.76 35.07
C THR A 715 -5.98 -13.40 36.05
N LYS A 716 -4.71 -13.37 35.62
CA LYS A 716 -3.59 -12.92 36.46
C LYS A 716 -3.65 -11.43 36.82
N THR A 717 -4.17 -10.57 35.93
CA THR A 717 -4.41 -9.15 36.23
C THR A 717 -5.67 -8.88 37.06
N ALA A 718 -6.59 -9.86 37.14
CA ALA A 718 -7.84 -9.76 37.89
C ALA A 718 -7.76 -10.36 39.31
N ALA A 719 -6.68 -11.05 39.66
CA ALA A 719 -6.47 -11.54 41.02
C ALA A 719 -6.16 -10.36 41.97
N PRO A 720 -6.93 -10.14 43.05
CA PRO A 720 -6.58 -9.16 44.06
C PRO A 720 -5.36 -9.64 44.84
N ASP A 721 -4.39 -8.76 45.08
CA ASP A 721 -3.27 -8.98 46.00
C ASP A 721 -3.83 -9.30 47.40
N PHE A 722 -3.99 -10.58 47.71
CA PHE A 722 -4.20 -11.03 49.08
C PHE A 722 -2.85 -11.01 49.79
N GLU A 723 -2.53 -9.91 50.47
CA GLU A 723 -1.53 -9.95 51.54
C GLU A 723 -2.06 -10.84 52.67
N PRO A 724 -1.35 -11.92 53.06
CA PRO A 724 -1.75 -12.69 54.22
C PRO A 724 -1.46 -11.88 55.49
N GLN A 725 -2.51 -11.45 56.19
CA GLN A 725 -2.40 -10.92 57.55
C GLN A 725 -1.71 -11.96 58.44
N LYS A 726 -0.46 -11.68 58.80
CA LYS A 726 0.25 -12.39 59.87
C LYS A 726 -0.43 -12.08 61.20
N ASN A 727 -1.32 -12.96 61.64
CA ASN A 727 -1.78 -13.00 63.03
C ASN A 727 -0.56 -13.29 63.94
N LYS A 728 -0.08 -12.24 64.62
CA LYS A 728 0.83 -12.37 65.77
C LYS A 728 0.02 -12.89 66.96
N THR A 729 0.04 -14.19 67.19
CA THR A 729 -0.34 -14.78 68.47
C THR A 729 0.80 -14.58 69.46
N HIS A 730 0.59 -13.73 70.47
CA HIS A 730 1.46 -13.65 71.64
C HIS A 730 1.18 -14.85 72.57
N SER A 731 1.98 -15.91 72.48
CA SER A 731 2.08 -16.89 73.57
C SER A 731 3.12 -16.39 74.58
N LYS A 732 2.65 -15.94 75.75
CA LYS A 732 3.48 -15.85 76.95
C LYS A 732 3.71 -17.27 77.48
N SER A 733 4.96 -17.69 77.60
CA SER A 733 5.36 -18.80 78.48
C SER A 733 6.29 -18.25 79.57
N PRO A 734 6.10 -18.61 80.85
CA PRO A 734 6.96 -18.14 81.93
C PRO A 734 8.15 -19.11 82.17
N LEU A 735 9.24 -18.52 82.68
CA LEU A 735 10.27 -19.13 83.54
C LEU A 735 11.03 -20.37 83.03
N LYS A 736 12.26 -20.15 82.55
CA LYS A 736 13.49 -20.42 83.30
C LYS A 736 14.66 -19.64 82.71
#